data_AF-A0ABC8SNP9-F1
#
_entry.id   AF-A0ABC8SNP9-F1
#
_cell.length_a   1.000
_cell.length_b   1.000
_cell.length_c   1.000
_cell.angle_alpha   90.00
_cell.angle_beta   90.00
_cell.angle_gamma   90.00
#
_symmetry.space_group_name_H-M   'P 1'
#
loop_
_entity.id
_entity.type
_entity.pdbx_description
1 polymer ?
#
loop_
_entity_poly.entity_id
_entity_poly.type
_entity_poly.pdbx_seq_one_letter_code
_entity_poly.pdbx_strand_id
1 'polypeptide(L)'
;MAGQWQGWRGWNLWWCWGKRGGGAGTYGGAGERGTVTGKACPKGLYGTFCEECPAGTYKNETGSDRALCFPCPADELPNRAVYTTIRGGITETPCPYKCNSERYHMPHCYTALEELMYTFGGPWLFGLLLLGLLILLAVVLSVARMKFVGVDELPGPTPTQHSSQIDHSFPFLESLNEVLETNRVEESQRHVHRIYFLGSNTFGEPWHLLHTPPEQVKEIIYEGPYIRFVDEINAIAAYQWWEGSMYSILCILAYPLAWSWQQWRQRTKLQRLREFVRSEYDHSCLRSCRSRALYEGLKVAATSDLLLAYVDFFLGGNEKRDDLPPRIHERFPLSLVFGGDGSYMAPFSLNNDNILASLMSQFIPPTTWYRFVAGLNAQLRLVRRGCLRVMFQPVIRWLETLANPALRVYGVHVDIAWFQATSGGYCQYGLLVYAVEEETGCRSFGTIVGAAQGQQHSRAGSNSKENYSGPPRVEILLNNTHRNTEISTRQTVSGGILDLNSLKMLEEKRGMFFLSFLIHNTKPIGHQDLVGLVISMLLLGDFSLVLLILLHLYSISLADVFLVLFILPLGILLPFPAGISALFSHGPRRSAGLARVYALWNITSVVNVVVAFICGYIHYSNQSSTKLTAFEPWNMDESEWWIFPLALVFCKCIQSRFINWHVANLEIQDRSLYSKDFELFWQS
;
A
#
# COMPACT_ATOMS: atom_id res chain seq x y z
N MET A 1 69.07 -17.28 -40.43
CA MET A 1 67.93 -16.57 -41.05
C MET A 1 67.30 -15.73 -39.95
N ALA A 2 67.77 -14.49 -39.85
CA ALA A 2 67.58 -13.54 -38.74
C ALA A 2 66.53 -12.48 -39.13
N GLY A 3 65.83 -11.76 -38.25
CA GLY A 3 65.84 -11.68 -36.80
C GLY A 3 64.75 -10.70 -36.34
N GLN A 4 63.82 -11.21 -35.55
CA GLN A 4 63.33 -10.73 -34.24
C GLN A 4 63.67 -9.30 -33.69
N TRP A 5 62.66 -8.74 -33.01
CA TRP A 5 62.61 -7.78 -31.87
C TRP A 5 62.55 -6.24 -32.06
N GLN A 6 61.40 -5.71 -31.61
CA GLN A 6 61.10 -4.53 -30.76
C GLN A 6 61.95 -3.24 -30.84
N GLY A 7 61.28 -2.09 -30.86
CA GLY A 7 61.91 -0.81 -30.53
C GLY A 7 60.97 0.41 -30.55
N TRP A 8 60.93 1.11 -29.42
CA TRP A 8 60.20 2.33 -29.08
C TRP A 8 60.62 3.61 -29.84
N ARG A 9 59.71 4.61 -29.81
CA ARG A 9 59.87 6.08 -29.81
C ARG A 9 60.86 6.73 -30.80
N GLY A 10 60.36 7.68 -31.59
CA GLY A 10 61.20 8.70 -32.22
C GLY A 10 60.40 9.67 -33.10
N TRP A 11 60.28 10.91 -32.63
CA TRP A 11 59.77 12.06 -33.37
C TRP A 11 60.62 12.35 -34.60
N ASN A 12 60.01 12.87 -35.68
CA ASN A 12 60.57 13.77 -36.70
C ASN A 12 59.38 14.23 -37.57
N LEU A 13 58.69 15.33 -37.27
CA LEU A 13 59.07 16.71 -37.60
C LEU A 13 59.79 16.81 -38.96
N TRP A 14 59.01 16.94 -40.04
CA TRP A 14 59.46 17.65 -41.23
C TRP A 14 58.73 18.99 -41.29
N TRP A 15 59.40 20.00 -40.76
CA TRP A 15 59.10 21.40 -40.97
C TRP A 15 59.64 21.80 -42.35
N CYS A 16 58.76 22.14 -43.29
CA CYS A 16 59.14 23.02 -44.38
C CYS A 16 59.13 24.47 -43.87
N TRP A 17 60.31 24.97 -43.52
CA TRP A 17 60.58 26.39 -43.31
C TRP A 17 60.53 27.13 -44.66
N GLY A 18 59.41 27.77 -44.95
CA GLY A 18 59.37 28.92 -45.85
C GLY A 18 59.82 30.17 -45.08
N LYS A 19 60.99 30.70 -45.42
CA LYS A 19 61.56 31.91 -44.80
C LYS A 19 60.68 33.15 -45.08
N ARG A 20 60.44 33.88 -43.98
CA ARG A 20 60.17 35.33 -43.84
C ARG A 20 60.29 36.18 -45.12
N GLY A 21 59.18 36.81 -45.48
CA GLY A 21 59.13 38.03 -46.29
C GLY A 21 57.91 38.88 -45.89
N GLY A 22 58.17 40.04 -45.27
CA GLY A 22 57.29 41.20 -45.27
C GLY A 22 56.10 41.19 -44.30
N GLY A 23 56.28 41.78 -43.12
CA GLY A 23 55.18 42.50 -42.50
C GLY A 23 54.85 43.71 -43.38
N ALA A 24 53.62 43.78 -43.88
CA ALA A 24 53.07 44.97 -44.51
C ALA A 24 51.75 45.29 -43.79
N GLY A 25 51.71 46.49 -43.24
CA GLY A 25 50.64 46.97 -42.40
C GLY A 25 49.27 46.95 -43.08
N THR A 26 48.27 46.89 -42.22
CA THR A 26 46.87 47.25 -42.43
C THR A 26 46.74 48.67 -43.02
N TYR A 27 47.05 48.85 -44.30
CA TYR A 27 46.55 49.92 -45.18
C TYR A 27 46.83 49.51 -46.63
N GLY A 28 46.03 48.59 -47.16
CA GLY A 28 45.99 48.25 -48.59
C GLY A 28 44.69 48.77 -49.17
N GLY A 29 44.76 49.75 -50.07
CA GLY A 29 43.62 50.26 -50.82
C GLY A 29 42.88 49.13 -51.54
N ALA A 30 41.56 49.28 -51.68
CA ALA A 30 40.73 48.36 -52.44
C ALA A 30 41.26 48.28 -53.89
N GLY A 31 41.91 47.16 -54.23
CA GLY A 31 42.19 46.83 -55.62
C GLY A 31 40.88 46.64 -56.37
N GLU A 32 40.78 47.18 -57.57
CA GLU A 32 39.62 47.01 -58.44
C GLU A 32 39.42 45.53 -58.81
N ARG A 33 38.16 45.14 -59.09
CA ARG A 33 37.81 43.77 -59.49
C ARG A 33 38.54 43.38 -60.78
N GLY A 34 39.56 42.54 -60.68
CA GLY A 34 40.12 41.84 -61.84
C GLY A 34 39.13 40.80 -62.37
N THR A 35 38.87 40.81 -63.68
CA THR A 35 38.04 39.79 -64.36
C THR A 35 38.82 38.49 -64.51
N VAL A 36 38.57 37.53 -63.63
CA VAL A 36 38.98 36.13 -63.82
C VAL A 36 37.96 35.48 -64.76
N THR A 37 38.32 35.27 -66.03
CA THR A 37 37.48 34.54 -66.99
C THR A 37 37.64 33.03 -66.79
N GLY A 38 36.92 32.48 -65.81
CA GLY A 38 36.78 31.04 -65.61
C GLY A 38 35.62 30.45 -66.43
N LYS A 39 35.67 29.13 -66.73
CA LYS A 39 34.49 28.42 -67.24
C LYS A 39 33.39 28.44 -66.17
N ALA A 40 32.15 28.70 -66.58
CA ALA A 40 31.00 28.66 -65.69
C ALA A 40 30.85 27.26 -65.06
N CYS A 41 30.58 27.20 -63.77
CA CYS A 41 30.33 25.93 -63.10
C CYS A 41 29.02 25.30 -63.57
N PRO A 42 28.96 23.97 -63.68
CA PRO A 42 27.73 23.26 -63.98
C PRO A 42 26.75 23.37 -62.81
N LYS A 43 25.50 22.93 -63.04
CA LYS A 43 24.42 22.94 -62.03
C LYS A 43 24.89 22.27 -60.72
N GLY A 44 24.44 22.77 -59.58
CA GLY A 44 24.84 22.27 -58.25
C GLY A 44 26.18 22.78 -57.67
N LEU A 45 27.03 23.43 -58.49
CA LEU A 45 28.37 23.88 -58.08
C LEU A 45 28.55 25.41 -58.20
N TYR A 46 29.37 26.04 -57.36
CA TYR A 46 29.64 27.49 -57.38
C TYR A 46 31.11 27.85 -57.09
N GLY A 47 31.48 29.11 -57.29
CA GLY A 47 32.83 29.62 -57.05
C GLY A 47 33.79 29.42 -58.22
N THR A 48 35.06 29.77 -58.02
CA THR A 48 36.12 29.65 -59.04
C THR A 48 36.61 28.22 -59.22
N PHE A 49 36.45 27.37 -58.20
CA PHE A 49 36.86 25.96 -58.21
C PHE A 49 35.69 24.98 -58.33
N CYS A 50 34.47 25.49 -58.58
CA CYS A 50 33.25 24.70 -58.66
C CYS A 50 33.08 23.76 -57.45
N GLU A 51 32.94 24.38 -56.28
CA GLU A 51 32.63 23.71 -55.01
C GLU A 51 31.13 23.45 -54.89
N GLU A 52 30.76 22.47 -54.08
CA GLU A 52 29.37 22.10 -53.80
C GLU A 52 28.62 23.23 -53.10
N CYS A 53 27.42 23.57 -53.60
CA CYS A 53 26.54 24.53 -52.93
C CYS A 53 26.31 24.12 -51.45
N PRO A 54 26.19 25.09 -50.52
CA PRO A 54 25.98 24.80 -49.10
C PRO A 54 24.79 23.85 -48.84
N ALA A 55 24.87 23.05 -47.78
CA ALA A 55 23.76 22.19 -47.37
C ALA A 55 22.46 22.99 -47.20
N GLY A 56 21.34 22.45 -47.70
CA GLY A 56 20.06 23.15 -47.71
C GLY A 56 19.91 24.19 -48.83
N THR A 57 20.76 24.14 -49.87
CA THR A 57 20.61 24.95 -51.08
C THR A 57 20.67 24.09 -52.35
N TYR A 58 19.97 24.51 -53.40
CA TYR A 58 19.96 23.87 -54.72
C TYR A 58 20.29 24.88 -55.82
N LYS A 59 20.78 24.38 -56.96
CA LYS A 59 21.14 25.22 -58.11
C LYS A 59 20.83 24.54 -59.43
N ASN A 60 19.88 25.10 -60.17
CA ASN A 60 19.41 24.57 -61.46
C ASN A 60 20.03 25.27 -62.70
N GLU A 61 20.80 26.35 -62.50
CA GLU A 61 21.39 27.13 -63.60
C GLU A 61 22.92 27.02 -63.64
N THR A 62 23.52 27.23 -64.83
CA THR A 62 24.97 27.27 -65.01
C THR A 62 25.52 28.66 -64.68
N GLY A 63 26.63 28.73 -63.94
CA GLY A 63 27.22 30.00 -63.51
C GLY A 63 28.17 29.80 -62.34
N SER A 64 29.03 30.77 -62.02
CA SER A 64 30.00 30.63 -60.92
C SER A 64 29.64 31.45 -59.68
N ASP A 65 28.59 32.26 -59.74
CA ASP A 65 28.17 33.10 -58.62
C ASP A 65 27.51 32.29 -57.49
N ARG A 66 27.84 32.64 -56.24
CA ARG A 66 27.28 32.04 -55.02
C ARG A 66 25.79 32.37 -54.85
N ALA A 67 25.33 33.50 -55.37
CA ALA A 67 23.93 33.92 -55.32
C ALA A 67 22.98 33.00 -56.12
N LEU A 68 23.55 32.11 -56.96
CA LEU A 68 22.79 31.12 -57.74
C LEU A 68 22.47 29.84 -56.94
N CYS A 69 22.96 29.70 -55.70
CA CYS A 69 22.53 28.63 -54.79
C CYS A 69 21.29 29.12 -54.02
N PHE A 70 20.11 28.67 -54.43
CA PHE A 70 18.84 29.04 -53.80
C PHE A 70 18.57 28.16 -52.57
N PRO A 71 18.03 28.72 -51.47
CA PRO A 71 17.65 27.92 -50.31
C PRO A 71 16.52 26.94 -50.67
N CYS A 72 16.61 25.71 -50.16
CA CYS A 72 15.53 24.74 -50.26
C CYS A 72 14.32 25.21 -49.42
N PRO A 73 13.08 24.94 -49.84
CA PRO A 73 11.90 25.30 -49.08
C PRO A 73 11.91 24.60 -47.71
N ALA A 74 11.76 25.39 -46.64
CA ALA A 74 11.79 24.90 -45.27
C ALA A 74 10.61 23.96 -44.94
N ASP A 75 9.49 24.09 -45.66
CA ASP A 75 8.27 23.29 -45.47
C ASP A 75 8.45 21.81 -45.85
N GLU A 76 9.52 21.47 -46.56
CA GLU A 76 9.83 20.09 -46.98
C GLU A 76 10.76 19.34 -46.00
N LEU A 77 11.31 20.02 -44.99
CA LEU A 77 12.24 19.42 -44.02
C LEU A 77 11.51 18.99 -42.73
N PRO A 78 11.50 17.70 -42.37
CA PRO A 78 10.95 17.26 -41.09
C PRO A 78 11.72 17.84 -39.88
N ASN A 79 11.01 18.11 -38.77
CA ASN A 79 11.53 18.75 -37.54
C ASN A 79 12.75 18.05 -36.87
N ARG A 80 13.10 16.82 -37.29
CA ARG A 80 14.25 16.02 -36.79
C ARG A 80 15.20 15.56 -37.90
N ALA A 81 15.16 16.23 -39.05
CA ALA A 81 16.02 15.95 -40.21
C ALA A 81 17.02 17.08 -40.46
N VAL A 82 18.16 16.72 -41.04
CA VAL A 82 19.23 17.64 -41.45
C VAL A 82 19.51 17.40 -42.92
N TYR A 83 19.64 18.47 -43.70
CA TYR A 83 20.01 18.38 -45.10
C TYR A 83 21.41 17.77 -45.25
N THR A 84 21.56 16.86 -46.22
CA THR A 84 22.83 16.20 -46.51
C THR A 84 23.42 16.72 -47.81
N THR A 85 24.75 16.83 -47.85
CA THR A 85 25.47 17.18 -49.08
C THR A 85 25.66 15.93 -49.92
N ILE A 86 25.17 15.94 -51.17
CA ILE A 86 25.45 14.89 -52.16
C ILE A 86 26.63 15.33 -53.02
N ARG A 87 27.51 14.36 -53.31
CA ARG A 87 28.67 14.56 -54.18
C ARG A 87 28.24 15.07 -55.56
N GLY A 88 28.70 16.26 -55.94
CA GLY A 88 28.33 16.94 -57.19
C GLY A 88 27.25 18.02 -57.06
N GLY A 89 26.73 18.27 -55.86
CA GLY A 89 25.78 19.35 -55.60
C GLY A 89 24.33 19.05 -56.01
N ILE A 90 23.38 19.77 -55.41
CA ILE A 90 21.93 19.53 -55.60
C ILE A 90 21.43 20.38 -56.77
N THR A 91 20.84 19.73 -57.78
CA THR A 91 20.37 20.40 -59.01
C THR A 91 18.89 20.75 -59.00
N GLU A 92 18.05 19.97 -58.31
CA GLU A 92 16.59 20.07 -58.31
C GLU A 92 16.02 19.77 -56.91
N THR A 93 14.79 20.21 -56.64
CA THR A 93 14.02 19.95 -55.41
C THR A 93 13.16 18.69 -55.58
N PRO A 94 12.93 17.87 -54.53
CA PRO A 94 13.23 18.10 -53.12
C PRO A 94 14.68 17.81 -52.73
N CYS A 95 15.20 18.59 -51.77
CA CYS A 95 16.59 18.47 -51.33
C CYS A 95 16.78 17.23 -50.43
N PRO A 96 17.86 16.45 -50.61
CA PRO A 96 18.14 15.27 -49.82
C PRO A 96 18.40 15.62 -48.35
N TYR A 97 17.79 14.86 -47.45
CA TYR A 97 17.97 14.98 -46.02
C TYR A 97 18.20 13.60 -45.39
N LYS A 98 18.76 13.60 -44.19
CA LYS A 98 18.87 12.42 -43.33
C LYS A 98 18.40 12.81 -41.93
N CYS A 99 17.78 11.87 -41.22
CA CYS A 99 17.45 12.09 -39.82
C CYS A 99 18.74 12.32 -39.00
N ASN A 100 18.64 13.16 -37.97
CA ASN A 100 19.76 13.52 -37.08
C ASN A 100 20.40 12.30 -36.36
N SER A 101 19.68 11.18 -36.24
CA SER A 101 20.12 9.92 -35.66
C SER A 101 19.54 8.73 -36.41
N GLU A 102 20.20 7.58 -36.33
CA GLU A 102 19.72 6.31 -36.91
C GLU A 102 18.49 5.74 -36.19
N ARG A 103 18.08 6.32 -35.06
CA ARG A 103 16.90 5.94 -34.28
C ARG A 103 15.57 6.37 -34.91
N TYR A 104 15.61 7.32 -35.84
CA TYR A 104 14.43 7.87 -36.50
C TYR A 104 14.30 7.27 -37.90
N HIS A 105 13.08 6.86 -38.26
CA HIS A 105 12.80 6.21 -39.53
C HIS A 105 12.38 7.24 -40.59
N MET A 106 12.99 7.12 -41.79
CA MET A 106 12.66 7.96 -42.95
C MET A 106 11.34 7.47 -43.57
N PRO A 107 10.45 8.33 -44.10
CA PRO A 107 10.71 9.71 -44.55
C PRO A 107 10.53 10.82 -43.49
N HIS A 108 9.63 10.69 -42.53
CA HIS A 108 9.27 11.80 -41.62
C HIS A 108 10.16 11.93 -40.37
N CYS A 109 11.16 11.06 -40.21
CA CYS A 109 12.02 11.00 -39.03
C CYS A 109 11.22 10.81 -37.72
N TYR A 110 10.20 9.97 -37.78
CA TYR A 110 9.40 9.58 -36.63
C TYR A 110 10.07 8.47 -35.82
N THR A 111 9.73 8.41 -34.54
CA THR A 111 10.00 7.25 -33.69
C THR A 111 9.05 6.11 -34.03
N ALA A 112 9.41 4.86 -33.69
CA ALA A 112 8.55 3.69 -33.96
C ALA A 112 7.13 3.82 -33.36
N LEU A 113 6.98 4.52 -32.23
CA LEU A 113 5.67 4.80 -31.63
C LEU A 113 4.89 5.87 -32.39
N GLU A 114 5.55 6.94 -32.85
CA GLU A 114 4.94 7.97 -33.69
C GLU A 114 4.50 7.39 -35.04
N GLU A 115 5.31 6.53 -35.67
CA GLU A 115 4.92 5.82 -36.91
C GLU A 115 3.66 4.99 -36.69
N LEU A 116 3.61 4.16 -35.64
CA LEU A 116 2.41 3.41 -35.30
C LEU A 116 1.19 4.35 -35.16
N MET A 117 1.34 5.44 -34.40
CA MET A 117 0.26 6.38 -34.14
C MET A 117 -0.24 7.07 -35.42
N TYR A 118 0.66 7.47 -36.31
CA TYR A 118 0.30 8.08 -37.60
C TYR A 118 -0.22 7.07 -38.62
N THR A 119 0.17 5.79 -38.58
CA THR A 119 -0.41 4.76 -39.45
C THR A 119 -1.91 4.54 -39.20
N PHE A 120 -2.37 4.77 -37.96
CA PHE A 120 -3.78 4.69 -37.58
C PHE A 120 -4.55 6.01 -37.74
N GLY A 121 -4.00 6.98 -38.48
CA GLY A 121 -4.65 8.27 -38.74
C GLY A 121 -4.32 9.36 -37.72
N GLY A 122 -3.26 9.18 -36.93
CA GLY A 122 -2.75 10.19 -35.99
C GLY A 122 -3.16 9.94 -34.53
N PRO A 123 -2.68 10.79 -33.60
CA PRO A 123 -2.81 10.59 -32.15
C PRO A 123 -4.25 10.45 -31.67
N TRP A 124 -5.16 11.28 -32.20
CA TRP A 124 -6.56 11.29 -31.78
C TRP A 124 -7.32 10.03 -32.20
N LEU A 125 -7.17 9.62 -33.47
CA LEU A 125 -7.82 8.42 -34.00
C LEU A 125 -7.26 7.15 -33.35
N PHE A 126 -5.93 7.06 -33.21
CA PHE A 126 -5.29 5.96 -32.51
C PHE A 126 -5.78 5.85 -31.05
N GLY A 127 -5.86 6.98 -30.34
CA GLY A 127 -6.36 7.03 -28.96
C GLY A 127 -7.82 6.56 -28.83
N LEU A 128 -8.70 6.99 -29.75
CA LEU A 128 -10.10 6.55 -29.78
C LEU A 128 -10.24 5.06 -30.10
N LEU A 129 -9.46 4.54 -31.06
CA LEU A 129 -9.43 3.12 -31.39
C LEU A 129 -8.93 2.27 -30.22
N LEU A 130 -7.84 2.71 -29.57
CA LEU A 130 -7.30 2.05 -28.39
C LEU A 130 -8.33 2.05 -27.25
N LEU A 131 -8.99 3.18 -26.99
CA LEU A 131 -10.04 3.28 -25.99
C LEU A 131 -11.21 2.34 -26.29
N GLY A 132 -11.67 2.30 -27.55
CA GLY A 132 -12.74 1.39 -27.97
C GLY A 132 -12.37 -0.08 -27.80
N LEU A 133 -11.14 -0.46 -28.15
CA LEU A 133 -10.61 -1.81 -27.94
C LEU A 133 -10.54 -2.16 -26.45
N LEU A 134 -10.07 -1.24 -25.61
CA LEU A 134 -10.03 -1.42 -24.16
C LEU A 134 -11.45 -1.64 -23.60
N ILE A 135 -12.44 -0.84 -24.01
CA ILE A 135 -13.85 -1.00 -23.61
C ILE A 135 -14.36 -2.39 -24.00
N LEU A 136 -14.14 -2.80 -25.25
CA LEU A 136 -14.58 -4.10 -25.75
C LEU A 136 -13.97 -5.25 -24.94
N LEU A 137 -12.66 -5.22 -24.73
CA LEU A 137 -11.95 -6.23 -23.95
C LEU A 137 -12.39 -6.23 -22.47
N ALA A 138 -12.63 -5.06 -21.87
CA ALA A 138 -13.10 -4.95 -20.50
C ALA A 138 -14.53 -5.50 -20.33
N VAL A 139 -15.40 -5.30 -21.32
CA VAL A 139 -16.73 -5.91 -21.37
C VAL A 139 -16.60 -7.43 -21.47
N VAL A 140 -15.73 -7.94 -22.35
CA VAL A 140 -15.47 -9.38 -22.46
C VAL A 140 -14.95 -9.96 -21.14
N LEU A 141 -14.00 -9.29 -20.48
CA LEU A 141 -13.49 -9.70 -19.16
C LEU A 141 -14.57 -9.65 -18.07
N SER A 142 -15.45 -8.65 -18.11
CA SER A 142 -16.55 -8.52 -17.15
C SER A 142 -17.60 -9.62 -17.35
N VAL A 143 -17.93 -9.95 -18.59
CA VAL A 143 -18.82 -11.08 -18.93
C VAL A 143 -18.16 -12.41 -18.58
N ALA A 144 -16.87 -12.57 -18.86
CA ALA A 144 -16.10 -13.75 -18.46
C ALA A 144 -16.09 -13.90 -16.95
N ARG A 145 -15.82 -12.83 -16.20
CA ARG A 145 -15.92 -12.81 -14.72
C ARG A 145 -17.32 -13.24 -14.29
N MET A 146 -18.38 -12.66 -14.85
CA MET A 146 -19.75 -13.01 -14.49
C MET A 146 -20.06 -14.49 -14.80
N LYS A 147 -19.53 -15.06 -15.88
CA LYS A 147 -19.70 -16.48 -16.22
C LYS A 147 -18.84 -17.44 -15.39
N PHE A 148 -17.58 -17.12 -15.12
CA PHE A 148 -16.67 -18.00 -14.37
C PHE A 148 -16.88 -17.91 -12.87
N VAL A 149 -17.29 -16.74 -12.36
CA VAL A 149 -17.57 -16.52 -10.94
C VAL A 149 -19.05 -16.76 -10.62
N GLY A 150 -19.96 -16.44 -11.53
CA GLY A 150 -21.40 -16.67 -11.35
C GLY A 150 -21.86 -18.12 -11.58
N VAL A 151 -20.96 -19.04 -11.94
CA VAL A 151 -21.27 -20.49 -11.91
C VAL A 151 -21.30 -21.03 -10.48
N ASP A 152 -20.67 -20.35 -9.52
CA ASP A 152 -20.78 -20.65 -8.08
C ASP A 152 -21.93 -19.89 -7.38
N GLU A 153 -22.54 -18.90 -8.03
CA GLU A 153 -23.73 -18.18 -7.55
C GLU A 153 -24.84 -18.20 -8.63
N LEU A 154 -25.67 -19.25 -8.59
CA LEU A 154 -26.85 -19.38 -9.44
C LEU A 154 -27.79 -18.17 -9.22
N PRO A 155 -28.17 -17.40 -10.26
CA PRO A 155 -29.11 -16.29 -10.09
C PRO A 155 -30.53 -16.85 -10.00
N GLY A 156 -31.10 -16.87 -8.80
CA GLY A 156 -32.53 -17.11 -8.64
C GLY A 156 -33.35 -15.95 -9.22
N PRO A 157 -34.47 -16.21 -9.93
CA PRO A 157 -35.36 -15.14 -10.38
C PRO A 157 -36.10 -14.58 -9.17
N THR A 158 -36.27 -13.26 -9.13
CA THR A 158 -37.11 -12.58 -8.12
C THR A 158 -38.50 -13.21 -8.01
N PRO A 159 -39.03 -13.34 -6.79
CA PRO A 159 -40.30 -12.66 -6.53
C PRO A 159 -40.40 -12.00 -5.13
N THR A 160 -41.31 -11.03 -5.10
CA THR A 160 -41.96 -10.34 -3.98
C THR A 160 -42.09 -11.09 -2.65
N GLN A 161 -41.87 -10.35 -1.55
CA GLN A 161 -42.49 -10.48 -0.22
C GLN A 161 -42.83 -11.90 0.26
N HIS A 162 -41.95 -12.50 1.07
CA HIS A 162 -42.28 -12.87 2.45
C HIS A 162 -41.03 -13.23 3.25
N SER A 163 -41.03 -12.75 4.49
CA SER A 163 -40.15 -13.07 5.60
C SER A 163 -40.02 -14.58 5.79
N SER A 164 -38.80 -15.10 5.65
CA SER A 164 -38.14 -16.07 6.54
C SER A 164 -37.01 -16.78 5.79
N GLN A 165 -35.91 -17.03 6.50
CA GLN A 165 -34.88 -18.02 6.17
C GLN A 165 -33.67 -17.50 5.36
N ILE A 166 -32.69 -17.01 6.12
CA ILE A 166 -31.28 -17.00 5.72
C ILE A 166 -30.78 -18.43 5.84
N ASP A 167 -30.59 -19.13 4.72
CA ASP A 167 -29.80 -20.37 4.68
C ASP A 167 -29.00 -20.41 3.38
N HIS A 168 -27.69 -20.18 3.51
CA HIS A 168 -26.71 -20.60 2.51
C HIS A 168 -25.95 -21.80 3.07
N SER A 169 -25.94 -22.92 2.32
CA SER A 169 -24.74 -23.64 1.84
C SER A 169 -24.89 -25.17 1.84
N PHE A 170 -24.82 -25.78 0.64
CA PHE A 170 -24.44 -27.18 0.33
C PHE A 170 -25.23 -28.32 1.04
N PRO A 171 -25.18 -29.58 0.57
CA PRO A 171 -25.78 -30.69 1.32
C PRO A 171 -24.93 -30.93 2.57
N PHE A 172 -25.30 -30.22 3.62
CA PHE A 172 -24.64 -30.13 4.91
C PHE A 172 -25.25 -31.21 5.81
N LEU A 173 -24.42 -32.14 6.28
CA LEU A 173 -24.88 -33.23 7.14
C LEU A 173 -25.26 -32.66 8.51
N GLU A 174 -26.56 -32.57 8.76
CA GLU A 174 -27.19 -32.06 9.98
C GLU A 174 -26.62 -32.72 11.25
N SER A 175 -26.25 -34.01 11.17
CA SER A 175 -25.62 -34.76 12.26
C SER A 175 -24.21 -34.27 12.63
N LEU A 176 -23.42 -33.81 11.65
CA LEU A 176 -22.09 -33.26 11.93
C LEU A 176 -22.21 -31.88 12.57
N ASN A 177 -23.23 -31.10 12.18
CA ASN A 177 -23.49 -29.81 12.80
C ASN A 177 -23.95 -29.97 14.24
N GLU A 178 -24.83 -30.92 14.53
CA GLU A 178 -25.26 -31.19 15.90
C GLU A 178 -24.08 -31.60 16.79
N VAL A 179 -23.18 -32.47 16.28
CA VAL A 179 -21.95 -32.84 17.00
C VAL A 179 -20.98 -31.66 17.14
N LEU A 180 -20.90 -30.78 16.14
CA LEU A 180 -20.03 -29.61 16.20
C LEU A 180 -20.59 -28.55 17.16
N GLU A 181 -21.91 -28.35 17.18
CA GLU A 181 -22.61 -27.45 18.10
C GLU A 181 -22.53 -27.93 19.55
N THR A 182 -22.73 -29.23 19.78
CA THR A 182 -22.54 -29.82 21.12
C THR A 182 -21.11 -29.67 21.62
N ASN A 183 -20.11 -29.94 20.77
CA ASN A 183 -18.70 -29.67 21.11
C ASN A 183 -18.43 -28.17 21.35
N ARG A 184 -19.01 -27.26 20.56
CA ARG A 184 -18.87 -25.80 20.76
C ARG A 184 -19.42 -25.37 22.12
N VAL A 185 -20.60 -25.87 22.48
CA VAL A 185 -21.24 -25.57 23.78
C VAL A 185 -20.40 -26.14 24.92
N GLU A 186 -19.93 -27.38 24.83
CA GLU A 186 -19.07 -27.97 25.86
C GLU A 186 -17.74 -27.23 26.04
N GLU A 187 -17.09 -26.83 24.94
CA GLU A 187 -15.83 -26.07 24.99
C GLU A 187 -16.01 -24.69 25.62
N SER A 188 -17.10 -23.99 25.27
CA SER A 188 -17.42 -22.68 25.84
C SER A 188 -17.67 -22.75 27.36
N GLN A 189 -18.34 -23.81 27.82
CA GLN A 189 -18.63 -24.04 29.23
C GLN A 189 -17.37 -24.36 30.02
N ARG A 190 -16.36 -25.01 29.41
CA ARG A 190 -15.09 -25.33 30.08
C ARG A 190 -14.07 -24.18 30.02
N HIS A 191 -14.30 -23.16 29.21
CA HIS A 191 -13.36 -22.06 29.03
C HIS A 191 -13.26 -21.17 30.28
N VAL A 192 -12.04 -20.95 30.77
CA VAL A 192 -11.75 -20.11 31.95
C VAL A 192 -11.36 -18.71 31.54
N HIS A 193 -10.26 -18.57 30.81
CA HIS A 193 -9.65 -17.29 30.53
C HIS A 193 -8.78 -17.37 29.29
N ARG A 194 -8.72 -16.24 28.58
CA ARG A 194 -7.92 -16.04 27.37
C ARG A 194 -6.75 -15.11 27.70
N ILE A 195 -5.53 -15.59 27.50
CA ILE A 195 -4.32 -14.76 27.63
C ILE A 195 -3.86 -14.34 26.25
N TYR A 196 -3.78 -13.03 26.01
CA TYR A 196 -3.28 -12.47 24.74
C TYR A 196 -1.75 -12.40 24.74
N PHE A 197 -1.15 -12.67 23.59
CA PHE A 197 0.28 -12.42 23.38
C PHE A 197 0.53 -10.92 23.22
N LEU A 198 1.64 -10.47 23.78
CA LEU A 198 2.18 -9.14 23.58
C LEU A 198 3.04 -9.11 22.31
N GLY A 199 3.20 -7.92 21.74
CA GLY A 199 3.98 -7.69 20.52
C GLY A 199 3.15 -7.79 19.23
N SER A 200 3.60 -7.09 18.18
CA SER A 200 2.90 -6.96 16.90
C SER A 200 3.27 -8.05 15.89
N ASN A 201 3.91 -9.14 16.33
CA ASN A 201 4.45 -10.22 15.49
C ASN A 201 5.35 -9.75 14.34
N THR A 202 6.15 -8.71 14.55
CA THR A 202 7.12 -8.24 13.55
C THR A 202 8.50 -8.79 13.86
N PHE A 203 9.43 -8.78 12.89
CA PHE A 203 10.79 -9.24 13.12
C PHE A 203 11.52 -8.48 14.24
N GLY A 204 11.13 -7.21 14.47
CA GLY A 204 11.66 -6.41 15.59
C GLY A 204 10.94 -6.62 16.92
N GLU A 205 9.71 -7.17 16.89
CA GLU A 205 8.88 -7.36 18.06
C GLU A 205 8.05 -8.66 17.92
N PRO A 206 8.66 -9.82 18.24
CA PRO A 206 7.98 -11.11 18.19
C PRO A 206 6.89 -11.21 19.27
N TRP A 207 6.01 -12.19 19.10
CA TRP A 207 5.05 -12.55 20.13
C TRP A 207 5.74 -13.00 21.41
N HIS A 208 5.22 -12.54 22.55
CA HIS A 208 5.71 -12.98 23.85
C HIS A 208 4.59 -12.95 24.91
N LEU A 209 4.70 -13.82 25.90
CA LEU A 209 3.85 -13.86 27.09
C LEU A 209 4.62 -13.30 28.29
N LEU A 210 3.87 -12.74 29.24
CA LEU A 210 4.41 -12.30 30.53
C LEU A 210 4.66 -13.49 31.44
N HIS A 211 5.76 -13.45 32.20
CA HIS A 211 6.11 -14.49 33.17
C HIS A 211 5.15 -14.54 34.38
N THR A 212 4.39 -13.48 34.62
CA THR A 212 3.41 -13.41 35.71
C THR A 212 2.03 -13.88 35.22
N PRO A 213 1.46 -14.96 35.78
CA PRO A 213 0.12 -15.40 35.40
C PRO A 213 -0.94 -14.39 35.86
N PRO A 214 -2.00 -14.14 35.07
CA PRO A 214 -3.13 -13.32 35.49
C PRO A 214 -3.83 -13.88 36.73
N GLU A 215 -4.42 -13.01 37.55
CA GLU A 215 -5.12 -13.38 38.79
C GLU A 215 -6.21 -14.43 38.54
N GLN A 216 -6.92 -14.33 37.42
CA GLN A 216 -8.01 -15.22 37.03
C GLN A 216 -7.56 -16.66 36.76
N VAL A 217 -6.28 -16.89 36.44
CA VAL A 217 -5.75 -18.23 36.09
C VAL A 217 -4.78 -18.76 37.15
N LYS A 218 -4.36 -17.90 38.08
CA LYS A 218 -3.43 -18.23 39.17
C LYS A 218 -3.90 -19.43 40.01
N GLU A 219 -5.20 -19.61 40.15
CA GLU A 219 -5.79 -20.73 40.91
C GLU A 219 -5.74 -22.08 40.19
N ILE A 220 -5.67 -22.09 38.86
CA ILE A 220 -5.65 -23.31 38.03
C ILE A 220 -4.22 -23.71 37.66
N ILE A 221 -3.26 -22.80 37.84
CA ILE A 221 -1.89 -22.95 37.37
C ILE A 221 -0.89 -23.09 38.52
N TYR A 222 0.18 -23.86 38.29
CA TYR A 222 1.41 -23.81 39.07
C TYR A 222 2.37 -22.76 38.50
N GLU A 223 2.73 -21.75 39.28
CA GLU A 223 3.55 -20.60 38.84
C GLU A 223 4.92 -21.02 38.29
N GLY A 224 5.63 -21.94 38.95
CA GLY A 224 6.96 -22.39 38.51
C GLY A 224 6.95 -23.05 37.12
N PRO A 225 6.15 -24.11 36.90
CA PRO A 225 5.98 -24.71 35.57
C PRO A 225 5.42 -23.75 34.51
N TYR A 226 4.62 -22.76 34.90
CA TYR A 226 4.13 -21.71 33.99
C TYR A 226 5.26 -20.81 33.48
N ILE A 227 6.18 -20.40 34.34
CA ILE A 227 7.36 -19.61 33.92
C ILE A 227 8.16 -20.36 32.84
N ARG A 228 8.41 -21.67 33.03
CA ARG A 228 9.11 -22.49 32.02
C ARG A 228 8.34 -22.61 30.72
N PHE A 229 7.02 -22.77 30.80
CA PHE A 229 6.14 -22.77 29.64
C PHE A 229 6.22 -21.45 28.86
N VAL A 230 6.22 -20.31 29.56
CA VAL A 230 6.38 -18.99 28.95
C VAL A 230 7.75 -18.85 28.29
N ASP A 231 8.84 -19.31 28.92
CA ASP A 231 10.18 -19.27 28.34
C ASP A 231 10.26 -20.07 27.03
N GLU A 232 9.69 -21.28 26.99
CA GLU A 232 9.65 -22.13 25.80
C GLU A 232 8.79 -21.51 24.69
N ILE A 233 7.61 -20.97 25.02
CA ILE A 233 6.78 -20.25 24.05
C ILE A 233 7.50 -19.03 23.47
N ASN A 234 8.10 -18.20 24.34
CA ASN A 234 8.81 -16.99 23.92
C ASN A 234 10.02 -17.34 23.05
N ALA A 235 10.72 -18.45 23.35
CA ALA A 235 11.82 -18.96 22.52
C ALA A 235 11.35 -19.44 21.14
N ILE A 236 10.21 -20.14 21.06
CA ILE A 236 9.62 -20.59 19.78
C ILE A 236 9.17 -19.38 18.96
N ALA A 237 8.54 -18.39 19.59
CA ALA A 237 8.02 -17.19 18.95
C ALA A 237 9.12 -16.23 18.46
N ALA A 238 10.32 -16.27 19.05
CA ALA A 238 11.44 -15.43 18.65
C ALA A 238 11.90 -15.66 17.20
N TYR A 239 12.21 -14.57 16.50
CA TYR A 239 12.74 -14.60 15.13
C TYR A 239 14.27 -14.64 15.11
N GLN A 240 14.82 -15.39 14.15
CA GLN A 240 16.26 -15.37 13.90
C GLN A 240 16.64 -14.15 13.04
N TRP A 241 17.86 -13.63 13.23
CA TRP A 241 18.33 -12.40 12.58
C TRP A 241 18.30 -12.46 11.04
N TRP A 242 18.58 -13.63 10.46
CA TRP A 242 18.58 -13.81 9.01
C TRP A 242 17.18 -13.70 8.42
N GLU A 243 16.12 -14.03 9.17
CA GLU A 243 14.73 -13.96 8.69
C GLU A 243 14.32 -12.50 8.42
N GLY A 244 14.69 -11.60 9.33
CA GLY A 244 14.48 -10.17 9.18
C GLY A 244 15.40 -9.53 8.14
N SER A 245 16.63 -10.05 8.00
CA SER A 245 17.56 -9.60 6.95
C SER A 245 17.02 -9.96 5.55
N MET A 246 16.50 -11.17 5.38
CA MET A 246 15.91 -11.62 4.14
C MET A 246 14.64 -10.82 3.79
N TYR A 247 13.79 -10.55 4.79
CA TYR A 247 12.66 -9.63 4.63
C TYR A 247 13.10 -8.25 4.16
N SER A 248 14.15 -7.68 4.77
CA SER A 248 14.66 -6.35 4.41
C SER A 248 15.20 -6.30 2.97
N ILE A 249 15.93 -7.35 2.55
CA ILE A 249 16.40 -7.49 1.16
C ILE A 249 15.21 -7.59 0.19
N LEU A 250 14.22 -8.43 0.51
CA LEU A 250 13.02 -8.58 -0.31
C LEU A 250 12.20 -7.28 -0.35
N CYS A 251 12.15 -6.49 0.72
CA CYS A 251 11.44 -5.20 0.71
C CYS A 251 12.01 -4.26 -0.36
N ILE A 252 13.33 -4.29 -0.58
CA ILE A 252 14.01 -3.46 -1.58
C ILE A 252 13.84 -4.04 -3.00
N LEU A 253 14.03 -5.35 -3.15
CA LEU A 253 13.99 -6.02 -4.47
C LEU A 253 12.57 -6.23 -5.00
N ALA A 254 11.65 -6.61 -4.12
CA ALA A 254 10.28 -6.97 -4.45
C ALA A 254 9.39 -6.96 -3.20
N TYR A 255 8.89 -5.77 -2.81
CA TYR A 255 7.94 -5.58 -1.70
C TYR A 255 6.84 -6.66 -1.59
N PRO A 256 6.17 -7.08 -2.69
CA PRO A 256 5.27 -8.23 -2.69
C PRO A 256 5.80 -9.50 -2.02
N LEU A 257 7.01 -9.89 -2.40
CA LEU A 257 7.63 -11.12 -1.96
C LEU A 257 8.02 -11.00 -0.48
N ALA A 258 8.46 -9.81 -0.06
CA ALA A 258 8.75 -9.52 1.34
C ALA A 258 7.53 -9.75 2.24
N TRP A 259 6.37 -9.23 1.86
CA TRP A 259 5.13 -9.45 2.60
C TRP A 259 4.75 -10.94 2.65
N SER A 260 4.80 -11.63 1.49
CA SER A 260 4.48 -13.05 1.43
C SER A 260 5.43 -13.91 2.28
N TRP A 261 6.70 -13.54 2.31
CA TRP A 261 7.72 -14.15 3.16
C TRP A 261 7.41 -13.97 4.64
N GLN A 262 7.09 -12.74 5.06
CA GLN A 262 6.72 -12.45 6.45
C GLN A 262 5.51 -13.29 6.89
N GLN A 263 4.45 -13.29 6.09
CA GLN A 263 3.24 -14.07 6.38
C GLN A 263 3.51 -15.57 6.43
N TRP A 264 4.36 -16.09 5.53
CA TRP A 264 4.77 -17.49 5.56
C TRP A 264 5.52 -17.83 6.86
N ARG A 265 6.50 -17.00 7.27
CA ARG A 265 7.23 -17.19 8.54
C ARG A 265 6.28 -17.14 9.75
N GLN A 266 5.38 -16.17 9.80
CA GLN A 266 4.39 -16.04 10.88
C GLN A 266 3.49 -17.29 10.98
N ARG A 267 3.04 -17.85 9.84
CA ARG A 267 2.25 -19.09 9.82
C ARG A 267 3.04 -20.29 10.34
N THR A 268 4.28 -20.45 9.89
CA THR A 268 5.15 -21.53 10.37
C THR A 268 5.38 -21.43 11.89
N LYS A 269 5.56 -20.22 12.42
CA LYS A 269 5.69 -20.01 13.88
C LYS A 269 4.42 -20.36 14.64
N LEU A 270 3.25 -19.94 14.14
CA LEU A 270 1.96 -20.32 14.74
C LEU A 270 1.72 -21.84 14.70
N GLN A 271 2.07 -22.51 13.60
CA GLN A 271 1.96 -23.96 13.49
C GLN A 271 2.84 -24.67 14.53
N ARG A 272 4.10 -24.23 14.67
CA ARG A 272 5.01 -24.76 15.69
C ARG A 272 4.51 -24.51 17.12
N LEU A 273 3.95 -23.33 17.40
CA LEU A 273 3.35 -23.04 18.72
C LEU A 273 2.15 -23.96 19.00
N ARG A 274 1.32 -24.24 17.98
CA ARG A 274 0.18 -25.17 18.12
C ARG A 274 0.64 -26.61 18.33
N GLU A 275 1.65 -27.06 17.58
CA GLU A 275 2.25 -28.39 17.74
C GLU A 275 2.90 -28.54 19.12
N PHE A 276 3.65 -27.54 19.56
CA PHE A 276 4.25 -27.52 20.89
C PHE A 276 3.20 -27.68 21.98
N VAL A 277 2.15 -26.86 21.98
CA VAL A 277 1.09 -26.92 23.02
C VAL A 277 0.25 -28.19 22.92
N ARG A 278 0.06 -28.77 21.73
CA ARG A 278 -0.80 -29.95 21.54
C ARG A 278 -0.10 -31.28 21.80
N SER A 279 1.20 -31.38 21.49
CA SER A 279 1.90 -32.67 21.49
C SER A 279 3.22 -32.71 22.24
N GLU A 280 3.95 -31.60 22.35
CA GLU A 280 5.28 -31.61 22.99
C GLU A 280 5.23 -31.21 24.48
N TYR A 281 4.30 -30.34 24.85
CA TYR A 281 4.17 -29.84 26.21
C TYR A 281 3.21 -30.69 27.05
N ASP A 282 3.69 -31.22 28.18
CA ASP A 282 2.92 -32.09 29.09
C ASP A 282 1.80 -31.39 29.89
N HIS A 283 1.44 -30.15 29.55
CA HIS A 283 0.50 -29.31 30.29
C HIS A 283 0.80 -29.21 31.80
N SER A 284 2.07 -29.37 32.19
CA SER A 284 2.52 -29.46 33.59
C SER A 284 2.19 -28.21 34.43
N CYS A 285 1.93 -27.08 33.77
CA CYS A 285 1.44 -25.86 34.41
C CYS A 285 0.02 -26.00 34.96
N LEU A 286 -0.83 -26.89 34.45
CA LEU A 286 -2.21 -27.06 34.93
C LEU A 286 -2.26 -27.92 36.19
N ARG A 287 -3.10 -27.51 37.15
CA ARG A 287 -3.33 -28.27 38.40
C ARG A 287 -4.17 -29.52 38.17
N SER A 288 -5.17 -29.47 37.29
CA SER A 288 -6.00 -30.63 36.96
C SER A 288 -5.20 -31.76 36.29
N CYS A 289 -5.23 -32.94 36.91
CA CYS A 289 -4.64 -34.16 36.35
C CYS A 289 -5.33 -34.62 35.05
N ARG A 290 -6.63 -34.35 34.90
CA ARG A 290 -7.39 -34.76 33.71
C ARG A 290 -7.09 -33.90 32.49
N SER A 291 -7.00 -32.57 32.66
CA SER A 291 -6.65 -31.69 31.54
C SER A 291 -5.22 -31.97 31.05
N ARG A 292 -4.31 -32.34 31.97
CA ARG A 292 -2.97 -32.83 31.65
C ARG A 292 -2.98 -34.13 30.86
N ALA A 293 -3.72 -35.14 31.32
CA ALA A 293 -3.73 -36.46 30.70
C ALA A 293 -4.38 -36.45 29.30
N LEU A 294 -5.37 -35.57 29.07
CA LEU A 294 -6.10 -35.49 27.80
C LEU A 294 -5.50 -34.47 26.81
N TYR A 295 -4.51 -33.68 27.20
CA TYR A 295 -3.97 -32.59 26.38
C TYR A 295 -5.06 -31.59 25.88
N GLU A 296 -6.10 -31.39 26.68
CA GLU A 296 -7.28 -30.56 26.34
C GLU A 296 -7.31 -29.22 27.10
N GLY A 297 -6.40 -29.00 28.04
CA GLY A 297 -6.46 -27.84 28.94
C GLY A 297 -5.96 -26.52 28.37
N LEU A 298 -5.20 -26.54 27.27
CA LEU A 298 -4.67 -25.35 26.61
C LEU A 298 -4.92 -25.41 25.11
N LYS A 299 -5.33 -24.29 24.51
CA LYS A 299 -5.37 -24.16 23.04
C LYS A 299 -4.76 -22.83 22.62
N VAL A 300 -3.95 -22.87 21.56
CA VAL A 300 -3.34 -21.66 20.96
C VAL A 300 -4.05 -21.33 19.65
N ALA A 301 -4.53 -20.10 19.56
CA ALA A 301 -5.12 -19.58 18.35
C ALA A 301 -4.61 -18.16 18.06
N ALA A 302 -4.88 -17.71 16.84
CA ALA A 302 -4.45 -16.41 16.35
C ALA A 302 -5.46 -15.90 15.34
N THR A 303 -5.45 -14.59 15.18
CA THR A 303 -6.27 -13.88 14.21
C THR A 303 -5.81 -14.17 12.77
N SER A 304 -6.69 -13.94 11.80
CA SER A 304 -6.46 -14.30 10.38
C SER A 304 -5.34 -13.49 9.70
N ASP A 305 -5.04 -12.32 10.24
CA ASP A 305 -3.93 -11.43 9.89
C ASP A 305 -2.59 -11.80 10.56
N LEU A 306 -2.62 -12.72 11.54
CA LEU A 306 -1.47 -13.22 12.29
C LEU A 306 -0.72 -12.14 13.08
N LEU A 307 -1.37 -11.04 13.45
CA LEU A 307 -0.76 -10.01 14.29
C LEU A 307 -1.08 -10.22 15.78
N LEU A 308 -2.23 -10.80 16.10
CA LEU A 308 -2.63 -11.13 17.47
C LEU A 308 -2.75 -12.65 17.63
N ALA A 309 -2.09 -13.18 18.67
CA ALA A 309 -2.25 -14.55 19.12
C ALA A 309 -2.79 -14.57 20.56
N TYR A 310 -3.39 -15.68 20.96
CA TYR A 310 -3.85 -15.89 22.32
C TYR A 310 -3.81 -17.39 22.71
N VAL A 311 -3.74 -17.64 24.01
CA VAL A 311 -3.85 -18.96 24.63
C VAL A 311 -5.13 -19.01 25.45
N ASP A 312 -5.99 -19.97 25.13
CA ASP A 312 -7.23 -20.25 25.86
C ASP A 312 -7.01 -21.38 26.87
N PHE A 313 -7.47 -21.16 28.10
CA PHE A 313 -7.38 -22.12 29.21
C PHE A 313 -8.74 -22.79 29.44
N PHE A 314 -8.75 -24.12 29.56
CA PHE A 314 -9.95 -24.92 29.77
C PHE A 314 -9.86 -25.76 31.04
N LEU A 315 -11.00 -25.91 31.73
CA LEU A 315 -11.15 -26.79 32.89
C LEU A 315 -11.26 -28.25 32.45
N GLY A 316 -10.49 -29.12 33.10
CA GLY A 316 -10.53 -30.56 32.87
C GLY A 316 -11.67 -31.29 33.59
N GLY A 317 -12.60 -30.60 34.26
CA GLY A 317 -13.77 -31.19 34.94
C GLY A 317 -13.49 -31.96 36.26
N ASN A 318 -12.22 -32.23 36.61
CA ASN A 318 -11.85 -32.79 37.92
C ASN A 318 -11.88 -31.74 39.04
N GLU A 319 -11.81 -30.46 38.68
CA GLU A 319 -11.90 -29.32 39.58
C GLU A 319 -13.38 -29.02 39.86
N LYS A 320 -14.07 -29.91 40.58
CA LYS A 320 -15.48 -29.73 40.98
C LYS A 320 -15.59 -28.66 42.09
N ARG A 321 -15.37 -27.40 41.75
CA ARG A 321 -15.72 -26.24 42.59
C ARG A 321 -16.87 -25.51 41.91
N ASP A 322 -17.92 -25.19 42.66
CA ASP A 322 -19.10 -24.50 42.14
C ASP A 322 -18.79 -23.07 41.63
N ASP A 323 -17.62 -22.52 42.01
CA ASP A 323 -17.12 -21.20 41.64
C ASP A 323 -16.33 -21.18 40.30
N LEU A 324 -15.99 -22.35 39.72
CA LEU A 324 -15.24 -22.46 38.47
C LEU A 324 -15.99 -23.35 37.45
N PRO A 325 -16.20 -22.90 36.20
CA PRO A 325 -15.71 -21.64 35.61
C PRO A 325 -16.45 -20.42 36.17
N PRO A 326 -15.77 -19.26 36.30
CA PRO A 326 -16.42 -18.05 36.80
C PRO A 326 -17.62 -17.71 35.91
N ARG A 327 -18.73 -17.33 36.55
CA ARG A 327 -19.93 -16.88 35.84
C ARG A 327 -19.54 -15.69 34.98
N ILE A 328 -20.18 -15.53 33.83
CA ILE A 328 -19.83 -14.46 32.89
C ILE A 328 -19.94 -13.07 33.52
N HIS A 329 -20.82 -12.85 34.51
CA HIS A 329 -20.87 -11.62 35.32
C HIS A 329 -19.57 -11.36 36.11
N GLU A 330 -18.96 -12.40 36.67
CA GLU A 330 -17.71 -12.35 37.44
C GLU A 330 -16.48 -12.18 36.54
N ARG A 331 -16.66 -12.33 35.22
CA ARG A 331 -15.62 -12.07 34.22
C ARG A 331 -15.58 -10.62 33.77
N PHE A 332 -16.54 -9.79 34.16
CA PHE A 332 -16.48 -8.37 33.90
C PHE A 332 -15.52 -7.68 34.89
N PRO A 333 -14.69 -6.73 34.42
CA PRO A 333 -14.59 -6.25 33.04
C PRO A 333 -13.80 -7.20 32.12
N LEU A 334 -14.33 -7.45 30.91
CA LEU A 334 -13.72 -8.30 29.90
C LEU A 334 -12.97 -7.44 28.88
N SER A 335 -11.66 -7.71 28.72
CA SER A 335 -10.82 -7.06 27.71
C SER A 335 -10.79 -7.86 26.41
N LEU A 336 -11.27 -7.27 25.31
CA LEU A 336 -11.25 -7.86 23.97
C LEU A 336 -10.29 -7.09 23.07
N VAL A 337 -9.13 -7.65 22.78
CA VAL A 337 -8.08 -6.99 21.99
C VAL A 337 -8.39 -7.05 20.49
N PHE A 338 -8.16 -5.95 19.76
CA PHE A 338 -8.24 -5.90 18.31
C PHE A 338 -7.03 -6.61 17.68
N GLY A 339 -7.29 -7.42 16.66
CA GLY A 339 -6.30 -7.77 15.65
C GLY A 339 -6.05 -6.59 14.71
N GLY A 340 -5.03 -6.67 13.88
CA GLY A 340 -4.63 -5.59 12.98
C GLY A 340 -3.71 -4.56 13.64
N ASP A 341 -2.95 -3.85 12.80
CA ASP A 341 -2.16 -2.67 13.19
C ASP A 341 -2.72 -1.37 12.58
N GLY A 342 -3.88 -1.44 11.92
CA GLY A 342 -4.49 -0.34 11.19
C GLY A 342 -3.80 -0.02 9.87
N SER A 343 -2.95 -0.92 9.37
CA SER A 343 -2.45 -0.87 8.00
C SER A 343 -3.55 -1.24 7.01
N TYR A 344 -3.34 -0.91 5.74
CA TYR A 344 -4.29 -1.30 4.69
C TYR A 344 -4.37 -2.84 4.52
N MET A 345 -3.28 -3.58 4.79
CA MET A 345 -3.23 -5.05 4.68
C MET A 345 -3.82 -5.78 5.89
N ALA A 346 -3.78 -5.14 7.06
CA ALA A 346 -4.28 -5.67 8.33
C ALA A 346 -5.03 -4.55 9.08
N PRO A 347 -6.25 -4.21 8.65
CA PRO A 347 -7.08 -3.25 9.36
C PRO A 347 -7.39 -3.73 10.77
N PHE A 348 -7.70 -2.80 11.67
CA PHE A 348 -8.19 -3.18 12.99
C PHE A 348 -9.47 -3.99 12.86
N SER A 349 -9.52 -5.12 13.56
CA SER A 349 -10.70 -5.99 13.58
C SER A 349 -10.81 -6.72 14.91
N LEU A 350 -12.04 -6.86 15.39
CA LEU A 350 -12.38 -7.74 16.48
C LEU A 350 -12.65 -9.15 15.90
N ASN A 351 -11.85 -10.12 16.32
CA ASN A 351 -12.05 -11.51 15.92
C ASN A 351 -13.13 -12.16 16.79
N ASN A 352 -14.23 -12.60 16.16
CA ASN A 352 -15.33 -13.27 16.83
C ASN A 352 -15.21 -14.78 16.71
N ASP A 353 -14.44 -15.39 17.62
CA ASP A 353 -14.30 -16.84 17.70
C ASP A 353 -15.56 -17.49 18.28
N ASN A 354 -15.74 -18.79 18.02
CA ASN A 354 -16.87 -19.56 18.57
C ASN A 354 -16.96 -19.46 20.10
N ILE A 355 -15.80 -19.42 20.79
CA ILE A 355 -15.74 -19.26 22.26
C ILE A 355 -16.31 -17.90 22.67
N LEU A 356 -15.83 -16.82 22.04
CA LEU A 356 -16.30 -15.47 22.36
C LEU A 356 -17.78 -15.30 22.02
N ALA A 357 -18.21 -15.76 20.85
CA ALA A 357 -19.60 -15.72 20.44
C ALA A 357 -20.52 -16.49 21.40
N SER A 358 -20.08 -17.68 21.84
CA SER A 358 -20.83 -18.49 22.80
C SER A 358 -20.86 -17.85 24.19
N LEU A 359 -19.75 -17.28 24.67
CA LEU A 359 -19.72 -16.54 25.95
C LEU A 359 -20.65 -15.32 25.92
N MET A 360 -20.64 -14.55 24.82
CA MET A 360 -21.49 -13.37 24.67
C MET A 360 -22.97 -13.74 24.48
N SER A 361 -23.25 -14.90 23.87
CA SER A 361 -24.63 -15.41 23.69
C SER A 361 -25.37 -15.66 24.99
N GLN A 362 -24.67 -15.77 26.12
CA GLN A 362 -25.27 -15.90 27.45
C GLN A 362 -25.97 -14.61 27.91
N PHE A 363 -25.60 -13.45 27.34
CA PHE A 363 -26.17 -12.14 27.68
C PHE A 363 -26.94 -11.48 26.55
N ILE A 364 -26.35 -11.51 25.36
CA ILE A 364 -26.83 -10.78 24.20
C ILE A 364 -27.24 -11.82 23.15
N PRO A 365 -28.41 -11.68 22.51
CA PRO A 365 -28.81 -12.57 21.41
C PRO A 365 -27.69 -12.67 20.36
N PRO A 366 -27.36 -13.88 19.88
CA PRO A 366 -26.29 -14.08 18.92
C PRO A 366 -26.40 -13.15 17.70
N THR A 367 -27.61 -12.95 17.18
CA THR A 367 -27.89 -12.05 16.05
C THR A 367 -27.42 -10.63 16.33
N THR A 368 -27.78 -10.07 17.49
CA THR A 368 -27.35 -8.73 17.93
C THR A 368 -25.84 -8.66 18.15
N TRP A 369 -25.21 -9.70 18.72
CA TRP A 369 -23.76 -9.75 18.90
C TRP A 369 -23.00 -9.81 17.56
N TYR A 370 -23.36 -10.74 16.67
CA TYR A 370 -22.76 -10.84 15.34
C TYR A 370 -22.94 -9.54 14.55
N ARG A 371 -24.11 -8.91 14.66
CA ARG A 371 -24.40 -7.62 14.02
C ARG A 371 -23.55 -6.49 14.57
N PHE A 372 -23.40 -6.42 15.90
CA PHE A 372 -22.51 -5.48 16.57
C PHE A 372 -21.06 -5.64 16.09
N VAL A 373 -20.53 -6.87 16.10
CA VAL A 373 -19.14 -7.14 15.68
C VAL A 373 -18.93 -6.80 14.21
N ALA A 374 -19.89 -7.13 13.33
CA ALA A 374 -19.83 -6.77 11.92
C ALA A 374 -19.82 -5.25 11.72
N GLY A 375 -20.68 -4.51 12.43
CA GLY A 375 -20.73 -3.05 12.39
C GLY A 375 -19.45 -2.41 12.91
N LEU A 376 -18.92 -2.91 14.03
CA LEU A 376 -17.67 -2.44 14.60
C LEU A 376 -16.50 -2.67 13.64
N ASN A 377 -16.37 -3.88 13.08
CA ASN A 377 -15.33 -4.21 12.11
C ASN A 377 -15.42 -3.34 10.86
N ALA A 378 -16.63 -2.98 10.42
CA ALA A 378 -16.83 -2.05 9.31
C ALA A 378 -16.33 -0.62 9.63
N GLN A 379 -16.47 -0.15 10.88
CA GLN A 379 -15.93 1.15 11.30
C GLN A 379 -14.42 1.10 11.53
N LEU A 380 -13.92 0.06 12.22
CA LEU A 380 -12.50 -0.16 12.50
C LEU A 380 -11.68 -0.31 11.22
N ARG A 381 -12.26 -0.87 10.15
CA ARG A 381 -11.64 -0.94 8.82
C ARG A 381 -11.19 0.42 8.29
N LEU A 382 -11.89 1.50 8.65
CA LEU A 382 -11.57 2.86 8.21
C LEU A 382 -10.45 3.52 9.06
N VAL A 383 -10.14 2.97 10.23
CA VAL A 383 -9.12 3.51 11.13
C VAL A 383 -7.73 3.24 10.56
N ARG A 384 -6.93 4.31 10.42
CA ARG A 384 -5.62 4.27 9.76
C ARG A 384 -4.49 4.53 10.75
N ARG A 385 -3.44 3.70 10.66
CA ARG A 385 -2.18 3.93 11.36
C ARG A 385 -1.59 5.31 10.99
N GLY A 386 -1.25 6.12 11.99
CA GLY A 386 -0.70 7.48 11.81
C GLY A 386 -1.75 8.60 11.77
N CYS A 387 -3.04 8.26 11.79
CA CYS A 387 -4.16 9.19 11.98
C CYS A 387 -5.16 8.64 13.02
N LEU A 388 -4.71 7.85 14.00
CA LEU A 388 -5.59 7.14 14.94
C LEU A 388 -6.47 8.11 15.75
N ARG A 389 -5.89 9.23 16.21
CA ARG A 389 -6.57 10.28 16.97
C ARG A 389 -7.81 10.82 16.26
N VAL A 390 -7.71 11.06 14.96
CA VAL A 390 -8.82 11.61 14.17
C VAL A 390 -9.83 10.51 13.82
N MET A 391 -9.35 9.30 13.55
CA MET A 391 -10.18 8.22 13.01
C MET A 391 -10.89 7.38 14.07
N PHE A 392 -10.40 7.32 15.32
CA PHE A 392 -11.12 6.67 16.42
C PHE A 392 -12.29 7.50 16.94
N GLN A 393 -12.28 8.83 16.78
CA GLN A 393 -13.37 9.69 17.20
C GLN A 393 -14.72 9.32 16.54
N PRO A 394 -14.81 9.07 15.21
CA PRO A 394 -16.00 8.50 14.59
C PRO A 394 -16.44 7.14 15.16
N VAL A 395 -15.50 6.28 15.55
CA VAL A 395 -15.81 4.95 16.10
C VAL A 395 -16.41 5.06 17.50
N ILE A 396 -15.84 5.91 18.36
CA ILE A 396 -16.38 6.17 19.70
C ILE A 396 -17.80 6.75 19.60
N ARG A 397 -18.00 7.74 18.73
CA ARG A 397 -19.34 8.29 18.50
C ARG A 397 -20.32 7.23 18.02
N TRP A 398 -19.90 6.35 17.11
CA TRP A 398 -20.73 5.25 16.64
C TRP A 398 -21.09 4.28 17.79
N LEU A 399 -20.13 3.97 18.67
CA LEU A 399 -20.39 3.15 19.86
C LEU A 399 -21.40 3.82 20.79
N GLU A 400 -21.25 5.11 21.08
CA GLU A 400 -22.16 5.87 21.95
C GLU A 400 -23.57 6.01 21.38
N THR A 401 -23.71 6.25 20.07
CA THR A 401 -25.01 6.56 19.46
C THR A 401 -25.78 5.34 18.97
N LEU A 402 -25.09 4.28 18.51
CA LEU A 402 -25.72 3.13 17.85
C LEU A 402 -25.54 1.82 18.62
N ALA A 403 -24.34 1.52 19.13
CA ALA A 403 -24.07 0.24 19.79
C ALA A 403 -24.52 0.21 21.25
N ASN A 404 -24.00 1.10 22.10
CA ASN A 404 -24.25 1.13 23.53
C ASN A 404 -25.74 1.27 23.90
N PRO A 405 -26.58 2.02 23.17
CA PRO A 405 -28.03 2.04 23.44
C PRO A 405 -28.68 0.66 23.28
N ALA A 406 -28.26 -0.14 22.29
CA ALA A 406 -28.78 -1.49 22.08
C ALA A 406 -28.22 -2.49 23.10
N LEU A 407 -26.94 -2.37 23.45
CA LEU A 407 -26.27 -3.27 24.41
C LEU A 407 -26.71 -3.03 25.86
N ARG A 408 -27.07 -1.78 26.21
CA ARG A 408 -27.59 -1.41 27.54
C ARG A 408 -28.90 -2.12 27.88
N VAL A 409 -29.72 -2.47 26.88
CA VAL A 409 -30.94 -3.27 27.09
C VAL A 409 -30.63 -4.63 27.72
N TYR A 410 -29.43 -5.17 27.45
CA TYR A 410 -28.94 -6.42 27.99
C TYR A 410 -28.00 -6.23 29.20
N GLY A 411 -27.93 -5.02 29.76
CA GLY A 411 -27.08 -4.70 30.91
C GLY A 411 -25.58 -4.65 30.61
N VAL A 412 -25.18 -4.47 29.34
CA VAL A 412 -23.77 -4.45 28.92
C VAL A 412 -23.38 -3.07 28.37
N HIS A 413 -22.19 -2.60 28.74
CA HIS A 413 -21.57 -1.42 28.15
C HIS A 413 -20.21 -1.74 27.55
N VAL A 414 -19.86 -1.04 26.48
CA VAL A 414 -18.62 -1.26 25.75
C VAL A 414 -17.93 0.06 25.47
N ASP A 415 -16.67 0.15 25.88
CA ASP A 415 -15.79 1.28 25.60
C ASP A 415 -14.54 0.84 24.84
N ILE A 416 -13.96 1.72 24.02
CA ILE A 416 -12.65 1.48 23.43
C ILE A 416 -11.59 1.72 24.51
N ALA A 417 -10.64 0.80 24.63
CA ALA A 417 -9.51 0.93 25.53
C ALA A 417 -8.20 0.67 24.79
N TRP A 418 -7.12 1.20 25.34
CA TRP A 418 -5.78 0.76 24.99
C TRP A 418 -5.23 -0.11 26.12
N PHE A 419 -4.54 -1.17 25.74
CA PHE A 419 -3.92 -2.17 26.59
C PHE A 419 -2.41 -2.07 26.39
N GLN A 420 -1.68 -2.00 27.50
CA GLN A 420 -0.21 -2.03 27.67
C GLN A 420 0.64 -1.58 26.48
N ALA A 421 1.39 -0.48 26.65
CA ALA A 421 2.36 -0.04 25.67
C ALA A 421 3.56 -1.01 25.62
N THR A 422 3.91 -1.48 24.43
CA THR A 422 5.08 -2.33 24.23
C THR A 422 6.36 -1.51 24.13
N SER A 423 7.52 -2.15 24.30
CA SER A 423 8.85 -1.50 24.25
C SER A 423 9.13 -0.77 22.92
N GLY A 424 8.41 -1.13 21.84
CA GLY A 424 8.48 -0.46 20.53
C GLY A 424 7.60 0.80 20.40
N GLY A 425 6.86 1.18 21.44
CA GLY A 425 5.89 2.29 21.43
C GLY A 425 4.56 1.94 20.73
N TYR A 426 4.27 0.66 20.50
CA TYR A 426 2.99 0.19 20.01
C TYR A 426 2.03 0.00 21.17
N CYS A 427 0.82 0.54 21.07
CA CYS A 427 -0.25 0.28 22.02
C CYS A 427 -1.22 -0.73 21.40
N GLN A 428 -1.58 -1.78 22.14
CA GLN A 428 -2.66 -2.66 21.72
C GLN A 428 -3.99 -1.96 21.97
N TYR A 429 -4.89 -1.96 21.01
CA TYR A 429 -6.22 -1.36 21.15
C TYR A 429 -7.26 -2.47 21.24
N GLY A 430 -8.40 -2.20 21.87
CA GLY A 430 -9.51 -3.14 21.90
C GLY A 430 -10.74 -2.56 22.60
N LEU A 431 -11.63 -3.44 23.02
CA LEU A 431 -12.83 -3.11 23.77
C LEU A 431 -12.70 -3.53 25.23
N LEU A 432 -13.20 -2.69 26.12
CA LEU A 432 -13.49 -3.05 27.49
C LEU A 432 -15.00 -3.23 27.61
N VAL A 433 -15.43 -4.44 27.92
CA VAL A 433 -16.84 -4.79 28.12
C VAL A 433 -17.08 -4.90 29.62
N TYR A 434 -18.10 -4.21 30.15
CA TYR A 434 -18.46 -4.29 31.56
C TYR A 434 -19.98 -4.28 31.74
N ALA A 435 -20.43 -4.84 32.86
CA ALA A 435 -21.83 -4.84 33.23
C ALA A 435 -22.25 -3.44 33.69
N VAL A 436 -23.43 -2.99 33.25
CA VAL A 436 -24.10 -1.81 33.76
C VAL A 436 -24.88 -2.23 34.99
N GLU A 437 -24.40 -1.86 36.18
CA GLU A 437 -25.25 -1.91 37.37
C GLU A 437 -26.37 -0.87 37.19
N GLU A 438 -27.62 -1.25 37.42
CA GLU A 438 -28.76 -0.33 37.40
C GLU A 438 -28.47 0.83 38.36
N GLU A 439 -28.15 2.00 37.81
CA GLU A 439 -28.16 3.23 38.56
C GLU A 439 -29.60 3.46 39.04
N THR A 440 -29.87 3.15 40.32
CA THR A 440 -30.82 3.91 41.11
C THR A 440 -30.36 5.37 41.13
N GLY A 441 -30.73 6.10 40.07
CA GLY A 441 -30.82 7.55 39.96
C GLY A 441 -29.56 8.38 40.22
N CYS A 442 -28.73 8.61 39.20
CA CYS A 442 -27.99 9.87 39.11
C CYS A 442 -28.72 10.81 38.13
N ARG A 443 -29.63 11.61 38.69
CA ARG A 443 -30.27 12.72 37.96
C ARG A 443 -29.20 13.66 37.44
N SER A 444 -29.33 13.99 36.16
CA SER A 444 -28.71 15.15 35.53
C SER A 444 -28.78 16.37 36.45
N PHE A 445 -27.62 16.97 36.74
CA PHE A 445 -27.59 18.34 37.26
C PHE A 445 -27.13 19.27 36.15
N GLY A 446 -28.13 19.80 35.45
CA GLY A 446 -27.99 21.03 34.70
C GLY A 446 -27.71 22.22 35.62
N THR A 447 -26.90 23.14 35.10
CA THR A 447 -26.89 24.58 35.31
C THR A 447 -27.89 25.15 36.31
N ILE A 448 -27.41 25.65 37.46
CA ILE A 448 -28.07 26.76 38.18
C ILE A 448 -27.01 27.77 38.65
N VAL A 449 -27.21 28.99 38.18
CA VAL A 449 -26.62 30.26 38.61
C VAL A 449 -27.11 30.61 40.01
N GLY A 450 -26.23 31.04 40.92
CA GLY A 450 -26.65 31.56 42.23
C GLY A 450 -25.48 31.99 43.12
N ALA A 451 -25.45 33.28 43.44
CA ALA A 451 -24.40 34.00 44.16
C ALA A 451 -24.28 33.65 45.66
N ALA A 452 -23.05 33.77 46.20
CA ALA A 452 -22.68 34.33 47.52
C ALA A 452 -21.16 34.13 47.69
N GLN A 453 -20.32 35.17 47.52
CA GLN A 453 -19.91 36.13 48.55
C GLN A 453 -18.87 35.56 49.54
N GLY A 454 -17.64 36.11 49.52
CA GLY A 454 -16.76 36.13 50.70
C GLY A 454 -15.27 35.81 50.49
N GLN A 455 -14.46 36.88 50.38
CA GLN A 455 -13.07 37.03 50.89
C GLN A 455 -11.95 36.15 50.30
N GLN A 456 -11.11 36.67 49.39
CA GLN A 456 -9.84 37.39 49.69
C GLN A 456 -8.97 36.74 50.77
N HIS A 457 -7.82 36.18 50.39
CA HIS A 457 -6.51 36.70 50.81
C HIS A 457 -5.34 36.08 50.01
N SER A 458 -4.37 36.95 49.71
CA SER A 458 -3.24 36.82 48.79
C SER A 458 -1.91 36.52 49.52
N ARG A 459 -0.91 35.98 48.79
CA ARG A 459 0.56 36.26 48.78
C ARG A 459 1.36 34.95 48.52
N ALA A 460 2.10 34.80 47.41
CA ALA A 460 3.46 35.33 47.10
C ALA A 460 4.49 34.95 48.19
N GLY A 461 5.64 34.31 47.95
CA GLY A 461 6.39 33.82 46.79
C GLY A 461 7.85 33.62 47.24
N SER A 462 8.65 32.73 46.64
CA SER A 462 10.11 32.90 46.50
C SER A 462 10.76 31.75 45.72
N ASN A 463 11.66 32.15 44.82
CA ASN A 463 12.52 31.33 43.98
C ASN A 463 13.66 30.63 44.75
N SER A 464 14.03 29.44 44.28
CA SER A 464 15.44 29.02 44.19
C SER A 464 15.60 27.98 43.07
N LYS A 465 16.40 28.36 42.06
CA LYS A 465 16.90 27.50 40.97
C LYS A 465 18.13 26.76 41.48
N GLU A 466 18.22 25.46 41.20
CA GLU A 466 19.49 24.78 40.94
C GLU A 466 19.26 23.65 39.92
N ASN A 467 20.11 23.65 38.88
CA ASN A 467 20.05 22.78 37.72
C ASN A 467 20.81 21.47 37.97
N TYR A 468 20.19 20.32 37.72
CA TYR A 468 20.90 19.14 37.21
C TYR A 468 20.01 18.40 36.19
N SER A 469 20.59 18.17 35.01
CA SER A 469 20.01 17.59 33.81
C SER A 469 19.90 16.06 33.90
N GLY A 470 18.68 15.54 33.75
CA GLY A 470 18.34 14.12 33.54
C GLY A 470 16.93 13.99 32.96
N PRO A 471 16.59 12.92 32.21
CA PRO A 471 15.30 12.80 31.52
C PRO A 471 14.15 12.64 32.54
N PRO A 472 12.95 13.20 32.28
CA PRO A 472 11.92 13.29 33.31
C PRO A 472 11.27 11.92 33.56
N ARG A 473 11.55 11.35 34.74
CA ARG A 473 10.69 10.36 35.40
C ARG A 473 9.45 11.10 35.90
N VAL A 474 8.27 10.70 35.43
CA VAL A 474 6.99 11.20 35.94
C VAL A 474 6.67 10.45 37.24
N GLU A 475 7.16 10.95 38.37
CA GLU A 475 6.62 10.64 39.70
C GLU A 475 5.49 11.64 40.00
N ILE A 476 4.25 11.15 40.02
CA ILE A 476 3.10 11.94 40.50
C ILE A 476 3.00 11.71 42.02
N LEU A 477 3.44 12.70 42.78
CA LEU A 477 3.33 12.76 44.23
C LEU A 477 1.86 13.03 44.63
N LEU A 478 1.32 12.14 45.47
CA LEU A 478 0.01 12.27 46.12
C LEU A 478 -0.01 13.42 47.14
N ASN A 479 -1.09 14.22 47.09
CA ASN A 479 -1.84 14.86 48.19
C ASN A 479 -2.98 15.67 47.52
N ASN A 480 -4.25 15.64 47.91
CA ASN A 480 -4.89 15.24 49.15
C ASN A 480 -6.40 14.91 48.92
N THR A 481 -6.81 13.79 49.53
CA THR A 481 -8.05 13.56 50.31
C THR A 481 -9.46 13.69 49.70
N HIS A 482 -10.18 12.56 49.83
CA HIS A 482 -11.65 12.38 49.87
C HIS A 482 -12.43 12.23 48.56
N ARG A 483 -12.08 11.22 47.74
CA ARG A 483 -13.05 10.55 46.83
C ARG A 483 -12.62 9.14 46.38
N ASN A 484 -11.99 8.38 47.28
CA ASN A 484 -11.46 7.05 46.96
C ASN A 484 -12.32 5.97 47.60
N THR A 485 -13.30 5.45 46.84
CA THR A 485 -13.85 4.11 47.10
C THR A 485 -14.49 3.48 45.86
N GLU A 486 -14.90 4.27 44.85
CA GLU A 486 -15.52 3.73 43.62
C GLU A 486 -14.59 3.66 42.40
N ILE A 487 -13.37 4.21 42.48
CA ILE A 487 -12.39 4.19 41.37
C ILE A 487 -11.40 3.02 41.52
N SER A 488 -11.34 2.38 42.70
CA SER A 488 -10.32 1.37 43.01
C SER A 488 -10.55 -0.02 42.39
N THR A 489 -11.75 -0.30 41.86
CA THR A 489 -12.07 -1.55 41.15
C THR A 489 -11.82 -1.48 39.65
N ARG A 490 -11.45 -0.30 39.12
CA ARG A 490 -11.22 -0.08 37.68
C ARG A 490 -9.74 -0.23 37.26
N GLN A 491 -8.85 -0.68 38.16
CA GLN A 491 -7.40 -0.54 38.00
C GLN A 491 -6.61 -1.84 37.83
N THR A 492 -7.25 -2.97 37.51
CA THR A 492 -6.57 -4.26 37.32
C THR A 492 -6.28 -4.65 35.86
N VAL A 493 -6.56 -3.77 34.90
CA VAL A 493 -6.11 -3.95 33.52
C VAL A 493 -5.08 -2.87 33.23
N SER A 494 -3.86 -3.26 32.89
CA SER A 494 -2.71 -2.39 32.55
C SER A 494 -2.99 -1.55 31.29
N GLY A 495 -3.93 -0.61 31.36
CA GLY A 495 -4.48 0.11 30.21
C GLY A 495 -5.44 1.23 30.63
N GLY A 496 -5.87 2.05 29.65
CA GLY A 496 -6.77 3.18 29.88
C GLY A 496 -7.91 3.24 28.88
N ILE A 497 -9.07 3.74 29.32
CA ILE A 497 -10.23 3.96 28.45
C ILE A 497 -9.94 5.15 27.52
N LEU A 498 -10.19 4.95 26.23
CA LEU A 498 -10.06 5.97 25.20
C LEU A 498 -11.36 6.77 25.11
N ASP A 499 -11.42 7.84 25.90
CA ASP A 499 -12.43 8.90 25.73
C ASP A 499 -11.98 9.93 24.69
N LEU A 500 -12.90 10.73 24.17
CA LEU A 500 -12.66 11.87 23.28
C LEU A 500 -11.61 12.85 23.83
N ASN A 501 -11.48 12.95 25.16
CA ASN A 501 -10.45 13.76 25.82
C ASN A 501 -9.09 13.05 25.85
N SER A 502 -9.06 11.76 26.22
CA SER A 502 -7.85 10.94 26.27
C SER A 502 -7.22 10.75 24.88
N LEU A 503 -8.03 10.67 23.82
CA LEU A 503 -7.57 10.62 22.42
C LEU A 503 -6.68 11.80 22.04
N LYS A 504 -6.87 12.98 22.67
CA LYS A 504 -6.04 14.15 22.36
C LYS A 504 -4.61 14.02 22.86
N MET A 505 -4.38 13.14 23.84
CA MET A 505 -3.09 12.89 24.47
C MET A 505 -2.34 11.70 23.84
N LEU A 506 -2.91 11.05 22.83
CA LEU A 506 -2.27 9.95 22.13
C LEU A 506 -1.09 10.46 21.29
N GLU A 507 0.13 10.08 21.66
CA GLU A 507 1.33 10.36 20.87
C GLU A 507 1.45 9.36 19.71
N GLU A 508 1.35 9.86 18.47
CA GLU A 508 1.49 9.04 17.28
C GLU A 508 2.81 9.30 16.56
N LYS A 509 3.56 8.22 16.31
CA LYS A 509 4.70 8.25 15.41
C LYS A 509 4.18 8.42 13.98
N ARG A 510 4.22 9.66 13.47
CA ARG A 510 3.81 10.01 12.10
C ARG A 510 4.60 9.17 11.09
N GLY A 511 3.95 8.18 10.48
CA GLY A 511 4.53 7.35 9.41
C GLY A 511 4.75 8.15 8.11
N MET A 512 5.45 7.54 7.14
CA MET A 512 5.69 8.16 5.83
C MET A 512 4.36 8.41 5.08
N PHE A 513 3.90 9.67 5.10
CA PHE A 513 2.57 10.10 4.63
C PHE A 513 2.26 9.80 3.16
N PHE A 514 3.27 9.67 2.30
CA PHE A 514 3.07 9.63 0.85
C PHE A 514 2.36 8.37 0.36
N LEU A 515 2.67 7.19 0.92
CA LEU A 515 2.03 5.92 0.54
C LEU A 515 0.62 5.75 1.12
N SER A 516 0.35 6.38 2.28
CA SER A 516 -0.96 6.34 2.94
C SER A 516 -2.07 7.07 2.16
N PHE A 517 -1.71 7.95 1.22
CA PHE A 517 -2.69 8.58 0.32
C PHE A 517 -3.08 7.65 -0.84
N LEU A 518 -2.14 6.82 -1.32
CA LEU A 518 -2.40 5.90 -2.43
C LEU A 518 -3.26 4.71 -1.98
N ILE A 519 -3.02 4.18 -0.79
CA ILE A 519 -3.63 2.93 -0.33
C ILE A 519 -4.30 3.17 1.01
N HIS A 520 -5.63 3.20 1.00
CA HIS A 520 -6.41 3.35 2.22
C HIS A 520 -7.77 2.68 2.11
N ASN A 521 -8.24 2.15 3.23
CA ASN A 521 -9.55 1.53 3.30
C ASN A 521 -10.66 2.60 3.24
N THR A 522 -11.66 2.38 2.39
CA THR A 522 -12.79 3.29 2.15
C THR A 522 -14.13 2.61 2.40
N LYS A 523 -15.20 3.39 2.55
CA LYS A 523 -16.56 2.85 2.55
C LYS A 523 -16.93 2.28 1.17
N PRO A 524 -17.80 1.27 1.09
CA PRO A 524 -18.37 0.78 -0.17
C PRO A 524 -19.27 1.86 -0.78
N ILE A 525 -19.21 2.00 -2.11
CA ILE A 525 -20.01 2.99 -2.88
C ILE A 525 -21.23 2.33 -3.52
N GLY A 526 -21.21 1.01 -3.66
CA GLY A 526 -22.39 0.27 -4.03
C GLY A 526 -22.78 0.35 -5.50
N HIS A 527 -21.88 -0.06 -6.40
CA HIS A 527 -22.15 -0.37 -7.82
C HIS A 527 -21.12 -1.40 -8.29
N GLN A 528 -21.26 -2.65 -7.85
CA GLN A 528 -20.21 -3.68 -8.01
C GLN A 528 -19.83 -3.93 -9.47
N ASP A 529 -20.81 -3.95 -10.38
CA ASP A 529 -20.57 -4.27 -11.79
C ASP A 529 -19.93 -3.12 -12.55
N LEU A 530 -20.41 -1.89 -12.33
CA LEU A 530 -19.82 -0.68 -12.94
C LEU A 530 -18.38 -0.48 -12.47
N VAL A 531 -18.15 -0.60 -11.15
CA VAL A 531 -16.80 -0.48 -10.59
C VAL A 531 -15.91 -1.64 -11.10
N GLY A 532 -16.43 -2.87 -11.20
CA GLY A 532 -15.70 -4.00 -11.76
C GLY A 532 -15.30 -3.81 -13.23
N LEU A 533 -16.17 -3.20 -14.04
CA LEU A 533 -15.87 -2.85 -15.44
C LEU A 533 -14.76 -1.78 -15.52
N VAL A 534 -14.84 -0.73 -14.69
CA VAL A 534 -13.79 0.29 -14.60
C VAL A 534 -12.45 -0.31 -14.16
N ILE A 535 -12.46 -1.27 -13.24
CA ILE A 535 -11.24 -1.98 -12.83
C ILE A 535 -10.66 -2.80 -13.98
N SER A 536 -11.50 -3.46 -14.78
CA SER A 536 -11.06 -4.22 -15.96
C SER A 536 -10.45 -3.30 -17.02
N MET A 537 -11.03 -2.11 -17.22
CA MET A 537 -10.48 -1.05 -18.08
C MET A 537 -9.12 -0.56 -17.59
N LEU A 538 -8.98 -0.29 -16.29
CA LEU A 538 -7.73 0.16 -15.69
C LEU A 538 -6.63 -0.90 -15.81
N LEU A 539 -6.98 -2.18 -15.65
CA LEU A 539 -6.04 -3.29 -15.79
C LEU A 539 -5.50 -3.41 -17.22
N LEU A 540 -6.39 -3.35 -18.22
CA LEU A 540 -6.00 -3.38 -19.63
C LEU A 540 -5.26 -2.11 -20.04
N GLY A 541 -5.65 -0.97 -19.49
CA GLY A 541 -4.95 0.32 -19.66
C GLY A 541 -3.51 0.23 -19.18
N ASP A 542 -3.28 -0.32 -17.99
CA ASP A 542 -1.93 -0.54 -17.44
C ASP A 542 -1.08 -1.47 -18.33
N PHE A 543 -1.68 -2.54 -18.83
CA PHE A 543 -1.02 -3.44 -19.77
C PHE A 543 -0.63 -2.74 -21.08
N SER A 544 -1.56 -1.95 -21.65
CA SER A 544 -1.29 -1.18 -22.87
C SER A 544 -0.20 -0.13 -22.64
N LEU A 545 -0.20 0.54 -21.49
CA LEU A 545 0.82 1.53 -21.13
C LEU A 545 2.20 0.88 -20.98
N VAL A 546 2.27 -0.29 -20.36
CA VAL A 546 3.52 -1.07 -20.28
C VAL A 546 4.03 -1.44 -21.68
N LEU A 547 3.16 -1.91 -22.57
CA LEU A 547 3.53 -2.26 -23.94
C LEU A 547 4.04 -1.05 -24.73
N LEU A 548 3.36 0.10 -24.60
CA LEU A 548 3.75 1.34 -25.25
C LEU A 548 5.08 1.88 -24.70
N ILE A 549 5.33 1.78 -23.39
CA ILE A 549 6.61 2.15 -22.78
C ILE A 549 7.72 1.22 -23.25
N LEU A 550 7.49 -0.09 -23.34
CA LEU A 550 8.48 -1.04 -23.88
C LEU A 550 8.80 -0.74 -25.34
N LEU A 551 7.78 -0.43 -26.16
CA LEU A 551 7.97 -0.04 -27.55
C LEU A 551 8.77 1.26 -27.67
N HIS A 552 8.49 2.23 -26.80
CA HIS A 552 9.23 3.49 -26.75
C HIS A 552 10.69 3.27 -26.34
N LEU A 553 10.96 2.49 -25.29
CA LEU A 553 12.32 2.14 -24.87
C LEU A 553 13.08 1.38 -25.96
N TYR A 554 12.41 0.47 -26.67
CA TYR A 554 13.00 -0.25 -27.80
C TYR A 554 13.44 0.69 -28.93
N SER A 555 12.66 1.76 -29.19
CA SER A 555 13.02 2.77 -30.19
C SER A 555 14.26 3.61 -29.79
N ILE A 556 14.57 3.69 -28.50
CA ILE A 556 15.72 4.44 -27.99
C ILE A 556 16.98 3.55 -27.99
N SER A 557 16.92 2.38 -27.34
CA SER A 557 18.04 1.44 -27.25
C SER A 557 17.61 0.09 -26.69
N LEU A 558 18.11 -0.99 -27.27
CA LEU A 558 17.92 -2.36 -26.78
C LEU A 558 18.57 -2.57 -25.39
N ALA A 559 19.65 -1.84 -25.09
CA ALA A 559 20.29 -1.86 -23.77
C ALA A 559 19.42 -1.23 -22.67
N ASP A 560 18.65 -0.19 -23.00
CA ASP A 560 17.76 0.49 -22.05
C ASP A 560 16.55 -0.38 -21.72
N VAL A 561 16.04 -1.15 -22.70
CA VAL A 561 15.02 -2.18 -22.48
C VAL A 561 15.52 -3.22 -21.49
N PHE A 562 16.73 -3.75 -21.67
CA PHE A 562 17.31 -4.71 -20.74
C PHE A 562 17.57 -4.10 -19.37
N LEU A 563 18.08 -2.88 -19.28
CA LEU A 563 18.36 -2.22 -18.01
C LEU A 563 17.08 -2.01 -17.18
N VAL A 564 15.99 -1.58 -17.83
CA VAL A 564 14.68 -1.44 -17.19
C VAL A 564 14.09 -2.79 -16.78
N LEU A 565 14.27 -3.83 -17.61
CA LEU A 565 13.84 -5.20 -17.30
C LEU A 565 14.70 -5.86 -16.21
N PHE A 566 15.98 -5.53 -16.05
CA PHE A 566 16.88 -6.14 -15.07
C PHE A 566 16.84 -5.45 -13.69
N ILE A 567 16.57 -4.14 -13.63
CA ILE A 567 16.45 -3.39 -12.36
C ILE A 567 15.14 -3.74 -11.65
N LEU A 568 14.04 -3.95 -12.39
CA LEU A 568 12.74 -4.31 -11.82
C LEU A 568 11.98 -5.33 -12.69
N PRO A 569 12.53 -6.56 -12.91
CA PRO A 569 11.96 -7.58 -13.80
C PRO A 569 10.51 -7.94 -13.47
N LEU A 570 10.17 -7.83 -12.19
CA LEU A 570 8.87 -8.19 -11.64
C LEU A 570 7.91 -6.99 -11.59
N GLY A 571 8.40 -5.75 -11.69
CA GLY A 571 7.56 -4.55 -11.60
C GLY A 571 6.70 -4.32 -12.84
N ILE A 572 7.27 -4.56 -14.02
CA ILE A 572 6.65 -4.23 -15.30
C ILE A 572 5.72 -5.35 -15.79
N LEU A 573 6.12 -6.61 -15.59
CA LEU A 573 5.40 -7.79 -16.11
C LEU A 573 4.36 -8.38 -15.14
N LEU A 574 4.55 -8.28 -13.81
CA LEU A 574 3.59 -8.85 -12.84
C LEU A 574 2.29 -8.07 -12.57
N PRO A 575 2.16 -6.74 -12.78
CA PRO A 575 0.93 -6.01 -12.50
C PRO A 575 -0.29 -6.64 -13.18
N PHE A 576 -0.13 -7.03 -14.45
CA PHE A 576 -1.22 -7.60 -15.25
C PHE A 576 -1.61 -9.02 -14.81
N PRO A 577 -0.69 -10.00 -14.67
CA PRO A 577 -1.00 -11.31 -14.08
C PRO A 577 -1.58 -11.21 -12.66
N ALA A 578 -1.07 -10.29 -11.83
CA ALA A 578 -1.59 -10.07 -10.48
C ALA A 578 -3.03 -9.54 -10.52
N GLY A 579 -3.32 -8.56 -11.39
CA GLY A 579 -4.67 -8.02 -11.52
C GLY A 579 -5.67 -8.99 -12.16
N ILE A 580 -5.25 -9.82 -13.12
CA ILE A 580 -6.09 -10.91 -13.65
C ILE A 580 -6.36 -11.96 -12.57
N SER A 581 -5.31 -12.40 -11.85
CA SER A 581 -5.47 -13.34 -10.74
C SER A 581 -6.42 -12.78 -9.68
N ALA A 582 -6.31 -11.48 -9.34
CA ALA A 582 -7.26 -10.82 -8.45
C ALA A 582 -8.70 -10.84 -9.01
N LEU A 583 -8.88 -10.51 -10.29
CA LEU A 583 -10.19 -10.44 -10.94
C LEU A 583 -10.92 -11.79 -10.97
N PHE A 584 -10.18 -12.89 -11.09
CA PHE A 584 -10.75 -14.25 -11.20
C PHE A 584 -10.65 -15.10 -9.92
N SER A 585 -9.93 -14.67 -8.89
CA SER A 585 -9.75 -15.46 -7.64
C SER A 585 -10.90 -15.34 -6.64
N HIS A 586 -12.11 -15.07 -7.10
CA HIS A 586 -13.28 -14.91 -6.23
C HIS A 586 -13.59 -16.16 -5.40
N GLY A 587 -13.81 -15.93 -4.11
CA GLY A 587 -14.40 -16.90 -3.19
C GLY A 587 -14.73 -16.22 -1.85
N PRO A 588 -15.93 -16.45 -1.26
CA PRO A 588 -16.36 -15.79 -0.02
C PRO A 588 -15.41 -16.05 1.17
N ARG A 589 -14.61 -17.13 1.13
CA ARG A 589 -13.62 -17.48 2.16
C ARG A 589 -12.23 -16.84 1.98
N ARG A 590 -11.98 -16.03 0.94
CA ARG A 590 -10.64 -15.46 0.64
C ARG A 590 -10.60 -13.93 0.45
N SER A 591 -11.64 -13.20 0.88
CA SER A 591 -11.75 -11.73 0.73
C SER A 591 -10.52 -10.95 1.22
N ALA A 592 -9.96 -11.31 2.37
CA ALA A 592 -8.75 -10.68 2.91
C ALA A 592 -7.49 -10.92 2.04
N GLY A 593 -7.46 -11.97 1.21
CA GLY A 593 -6.39 -12.22 0.24
C GLY A 593 -6.49 -11.32 -0.99
N LEU A 594 -7.71 -11.01 -1.45
CA LEU A 594 -7.97 -10.21 -2.65
C LEU A 594 -7.52 -8.76 -2.49
N ALA A 595 -7.84 -8.12 -1.36
CA ALA A 595 -7.37 -6.76 -1.04
C ALA A 595 -5.84 -6.63 -1.16
N ARG A 596 -5.12 -7.70 -0.79
CA ARG A 596 -3.66 -7.79 -0.85
C ARG A 596 -3.16 -7.81 -2.28
N VAL A 597 -3.78 -8.60 -3.16
CA VAL A 597 -3.39 -8.67 -4.58
C VAL A 597 -3.71 -7.35 -5.31
N TYR A 598 -4.83 -6.71 -4.99
CA TYR A 598 -5.19 -5.40 -5.56
C TYR A 598 -4.24 -4.28 -5.13
N ALA A 599 -3.86 -4.21 -3.85
CA ALA A 599 -2.85 -3.25 -3.41
C ALA A 599 -1.49 -3.53 -4.03
N LEU A 600 -1.16 -4.81 -4.23
CA LEU A 600 0.06 -5.21 -4.89
C LEU A 600 0.15 -4.63 -6.30
N TRP A 601 -0.90 -4.86 -7.08
CA TRP A 601 -1.03 -4.29 -8.42
C TRP A 601 -0.92 -2.77 -8.37
N ASN A 602 -1.59 -2.10 -7.44
CA ASN A 602 -1.53 -0.64 -7.32
C ASN A 602 -0.12 -0.13 -7.01
N ILE A 603 0.61 -0.75 -6.07
CA ILE A 603 1.99 -0.39 -5.73
C ILE A 603 2.92 -0.60 -6.93
N THR A 604 2.89 -1.78 -7.55
CA THR A 604 3.78 -2.10 -8.67
C THR A 604 3.50 -1.19 -9.87
N SER A 605 2.22 -0.88 -10.11
CA SER A 605 1.79 0.04 -11.17
C SER A 605 2.31 1.47 -10.94
N VAL A 606 2.33 1.97 -9.70
CA VAL A 606 2.94 3.28 -9.36
C VAL A 606 4.46 3.24 -9.51
N VAL A 607 5.11 2.17 -9.04
CA VAL A 607 6.57 2.02 -9.16
C VAL A 607 6.99 2.05 -10.64
N ASN A 608 6.22 1.44 -11.54
CA ASN A 608 6.49 1.52 -12.99
C ASN A 608 6.48 2.95 -13.52
N VAL A 609 5.54 3.78 -13.08
CA VAL A 609 5.47 5.20 -13.50
C VAL A 609 6.68 5.97 -12.96
N VAL A 610 7.10 5.71 -11.72
CA VAL A 610 8.30 6.33 -11.13
C VAL A 610 9.57 5.91 -11.86
N VAL A 611 9.71 4.63 -12.21
CA VAL A 611 10.85 4.13 -12.99
C VAL A 611 10.87 4.77 -14.37
N ALA A 612 9.73 4.81 -15.07
CA ALA A 612 9.62 5.47 -16.36
C ALA A 612 10.01 6.96 -16.29
N PHE A 613 9.62 7.66 -15.21
CA PHE A 613 10.03 9.04 -14.96
C PHE A 613 11.54 9.18 -14.79
N ILE A 614 12.18 8.31 -14.00
CA ILE A 614 13.64 8.32 -13.79
C ILE A 614 14.38 8.04 -15.11
N CYS A 615 13.92 7.06 -15.89
CA CYS A 615 14.49 6.76 -17.21
C CYS A 615 14.36 7.96 -18.16
N GLY A 616 13.18 8.60 -18.21
CA GLY A 616 12.96 9.81 -18.99
C GLY A 616 13.88 10.97 -18.56
N TYR A 617 14.07 11.15 -17.25
CA TYR A 617 14.98 12.17 -16.70
C TYR A 617 16.44 11.91 -17.08
N ILE A 618 16.92 10.67 -16.97
CA ILE A 618 18.29 10.30 -17.34
C ILE A 618 18.51 10.55 -18.84
N HIS A 619 17.55 10.19 -19.69
CA HIS A 619 17.64 10.42 -21.13
C HIS A 619 17.69 11.93 -21.44
N TYR A 620 16.82 12.72 -20.82
CA TYR A 620 16.83 14.19 -20.97
C TYR A 620 18.18 14.80 -20.52
N SER A 621 18.70 14.37 -19.37
CA SER A 621 19.99 14.84 -18.85
C SER A 621 21.14 14.50 -19.81
N ASN A 622 21.18 13.29 -20.36
CA ASN A 622 22.22 12.87 -21.30
C ASN A 622 22.10 13.55 -22.67
N GLN A 623 20.89 13.92 -23.10
CA GLN A 623 20.68 14.65 -24.35
C GLN A 623 21.03 16.14 -24.21
N SER A 624 20.94 16.70 -23.00
CA SER A 624 21.40 18.07 -22.72
C SER A 624 22.92 18.21 -22.75
N SER A 625 23.68 17.16 -22.39
CA SER A 625 25.16 17.22 -22.38
C SER A 625 25.78 17.13 -23.77
N THR A 626 25.08 16.59 -24.77
CA THR A 626 25.52 16.56 -26.18
C THR A 626 25.16 17.83 -26.95
N LYS A 627 24.26 18.68 -26.43
CA LYS A 627 23.87 19.98 -27.01
C LYS A 627 24.82 21.14 -26.68
N LEU A 628 26.11 20.88 -26.42
CA LEU A 628 27.08 21.97 -26.21
C LEU A 628 27.62 22.62 -27.50
N THR A 629 27.07 22.26 -28.67
CA THR A 629 27.41 22.90 -29.95
C THR A 629 26.14 23.19 -30.74
N ALA A 630 25.92 24.47 -31.01
CA ALA A 630 24.79 25.09 -31.73
C ALA A 630 23.48 25.24 -30.93
N PHE A 631 23.35 26.41 -30.30
CA PHE A 631 22.09 26.97 -29.83
C PHE A 631 21.15 27.20 -31.02
N GLU A 632 20.05 26.47 -31.07
CA GLU A 632 18.84 26.86 -31.81
C GLU A 632 17.72 27.04 -30.77
N PRO A 633 17.12 28.23 -30.64
CA PRO A 633 16.19 28.52 -29.57
C PRO A 633 14.78 28.03 -29.96
N TRP A 634 14.15 27.32 -29.02
CA TRP A 634 12.71 27.02 -28.99
C TRP A 634 12.18 25.90 -29.91
N ASN A 635 12.49 24.65 -29.57
CA ASN A 635 11.53 23.56 -29.76
C ASN A 635 10.79 23.33 -28.44
N MET A 636 9.54 23.81 -28.35
CA MET A 636 8.64 23.63 -27.19
C MET A 636 8.41 22.14 -26.85
N ASP A 637 8.53 21.24 -27.82
CA ASP A 637 8.30 19.79 -27.64
C ASP A 637 9.32 19.08 -26.73
N GLU A 638 10.54 19.61 -26.57
CA GLU A 638 11.57 18.96 -25.73
C GLU A 638 11.61 19.48 -24.27
N SER A 639 11.00 20.62 -23.98
CA SER A 639 10.96 21.22 -22.62
C SER A 639 9.85 20.68 -21.72
N GLU A 640 8.90 19.90 -22.27
CA GLU A 640 7.68 19.44 -21.59
C GLU A 640 7.70 17.94 -21.20
N TRP A 641 8.87 17.30 -21.18
CA TRP A 641 9.02 15.86 -20.86
C TRP A 641 8.40 15.44 -19.51
N TRP A 642 8.25 16.37 -18.57
CA TRP A 642 7.72 16.15 -17.23
C TRP A 642 6.18 16.14 -17.18
N ILE A 643 5.47 16.66 -18.18
CA ILE A 643 4.00 16.78 -18.18
C ILE A 643 3.35 15.38 -18.25
N PHE A 644 3.82 14.53 -19.15
CA PHE A 644 3.27 13.18 -19.33
C PHE A 644 3.43 12.29 -18.09
N PRO A 645 4.64 12.19 -17.47
CA PRO A 645 4.79 11.47 -16.21
C PRO A 645 3.95 12.04 -15.06
N LEU A 646 3.83 13.37 -14.96
CA LEU A 646 2.99 14.00 -13.94
C LEU A 646 1.50 13.64 -14.14
N ALA A 647 1.03 13.66 -15.38
CA ALA A 647 -0.33 13.23 -15.73
C ALA A 647 -0.55 11.73 -15.43
N LEU A 648 0.45 10.89 -15.64
CA LEU A 648 0.40 9.47 -15.25
C LEU A 648 0.32 9.29 -13.74
N VAL A 649 1.11 10.02 -12.95
CA VAL A 649 1.01 9.97 -11.48
C VAL A 649 -0.39 10.37 -11.01
N PHE A 650 -0.97 11.41 -11.60
CA PHE A 650 -2.35 11.83 -11.31
C PHE A 650 -3.37 10.74 -11.67
N CYS A 651 -3.22 10.12 -12.85
CA CYS A 651 -4.05 8.99 -13.28
C CYS A 651 -3.94 7.81 -12.31
N LYS A 652 -2.72 7.50 -11.81
CA LYS A 652 -2.49 6.45 -10.81
C LYS A 652 -3.14 6.76 -9.47
N CYS A 653 -3.16 8.02 -9.04
CA CYS A 653 -3.88 8.42 -7.83
C CYS A 653 -5.41 8.25 -7.98
N ILE A 654 -5.95 8.45 -9.18
CA ILE A 654 -7.37 8.19 -9.46
C ILE A 654 -7.62 6.67 -9.48
N GLN A 655 -6.79 5.91 -10.17
CA GLN A 655 -6.84 4.44 -10.21
C GLN A 655 -6.82 3.85 -8.80
N SER A 656 -5.95 4.36 -7.92
CA SER A 656 -5.85 3.85 -6.55
C SER A 656 -7.16 4.03 -5.76
N ARG A 657 -7.88 5.13 -5.98
CA ARG A 657 -9.20 5.35 -5.36
C ARG A 657 -10.25 4.35 -5.86
N PHE A 658 -10.30 4.10 -7.17
CA PHE A 658 -11.22 3.10 -7.72
C PHE A 658 -10.93 1.70 -7.21
N ILE A 659 -9.64 1.34 -7.09
CA ILE A 659 -9.23 0.05 -6.51
C ILE A 659 -9.69 -0.05 -5.04
N ASN A 660 -9.47 1.00 -4.24
CA ASN A 660 -9.90 1.00 -2.83
C ASN A 660 -11.44 0.85 -2.70
N TRP A 661 -12.22 1.49 -3.58
CA TRP A 661 -13.68 1.32 -3.63
C TRP A 661 -14.11 -0.08 -4.06
N HIS A 662 -13.41 -0.66 -5.03
CA HIS A 662 -13.67 -2.02 -5.48
C HIS A 662 -13.44 -3.02 -4.35
N VAL A 663 -12.28 -2.95 -3.69
CA VAL A 663 -11.94 -3.80 -2.54
C VAL A 663 -12.96 -3.63 -1.42
N ALA A 664 -13.38 -2.40 -1.12
CA ALA A 664 -14.41 -2.16 -0.10
C ALA A 664 -15.76 -2.83 -0.43
N ASN A 665 -16.19 -2.81 -1.70
CA ASN A 665 -17.41 -3.49 -2.13
C ASN A 665 -17.27 -5.02 -2.05
N LEU A 666 -16.07 -5.57 -2.25
CA LEU A 666 -15.81 -7.01 -2.15
C LEU A 666 -15.80 -7.51 -0.70
N GLU A 667 -15.23 -6.73 0.21
CA GLU A 667 -15.11 -7.10 1.63
C GLU A 667 -16.41 -6.86 2.41
N ILE A 668 -17.18 -5.84 2.05
CA ILE A 668 -18.43 -5.46 2.73
C ILE A 668 -19.59 -5.51 1.74
N GLN A 669 -20.31 -6.64 1.77
CA GLN A 669 -21.50 -6.85 0.95
C GLN A 669 -22.73 -6.15 1.54
N ASP A 670 -22.87 -6.18 2.87
CA ASP A 670 -23.99 -5.57 3.56
C ASP A 670 -23.75 -4.08 3.84
N ARG A 671 -24.51 -3.24 3.13
CA ARG A 671 -24.41 -1.77 3.20
C ARG A 671 -25.09 -1.18 4.43
N SER A 672 -26.03 -1.90 5.02
CA SER A 672 -26.77 -1.42 6.21
C SER A 672 -25.84 -1.24 7.42
N LEU A 673 -24.67 -1.88 7.42
CA LEU A 673 -23.59 -1.69 8.41
C LEU A 673 -23.06 -0.25 8.50
N TYR A 674 -23.20 0.55 7.43
CA TYR A 674 -22.81 1.96 7.39
C TYR A 674 -23.99 2.93 7.55
N SER A 675 -25.20 2.42 7.79
CA SER A 675 -26.36 3.25 8.05
C SER A 675 -26.16 4.09 9.31
N LYS A 676 -26.65 5.33 9.26
CA LYS A 676 -26.74 6.19 10.45
C LYS A 676 -28.06 6.00 11.21
N ASP A 677 -29.04 5.37 10.57
CA ASP A 677 -30.35 5.13 11.16
C ASP A 677 -30.29 3.88 12.05
N PHE A 678 -30.67 4.05 13.31
CA PHE A 678 -30.62 2.99 14.32
C PHE A 678 -31.43 1.75 13.90
N GLU A 679 -32.68 1.96 13.48
CA GLU A 679 -33.57 0.88 13.05
C GLU A 679 -33.03 0.16 11.81
N LEU A 680 -32.56 0.90 10.80
CA LEU A 680 -32.05 0.29 9.58
C LEU A 680 -30.73 -0.46 9.79
N PHE A 681 -29.94 -0.06 10.79
CA PHE A 681 -28.74 -0.81 11.17
C PHE A 681 -29.08 -2.13 11.86
N TRP A 682 -30.09 -2.15 12.74
CA TRP A 682 -30.47 -3.34 13.51
C TRP A 682 -31.50 -4.25 12.80
N GLN A 683 -32.10 -3.80 11.70
CA GLN A 683 -32.88 -4.64 10.79
C GLN A 683 -31.95 -5.62 10.06
N SER A 684 -31.87 -6.85 10.57
CA SER A 684 -31.16 -7.97 9.93
C SER A 684 -32.05 -9.19 9.81
#